data_AF-A0A8X8WTE4-F1
#
_entry.id   AF-A0A8X8WTE4-F1
#
_cell.length_a   1.000
_cell.length_b   1.000
_cell.length_c   1.000
_cell.angle_alpha   90.00
_cell.angle_beta   90.00
_cell.angle_gamma   90.00
#
_symmetry.space_group_name_H-M   'P 1'
#
loop_
_entity.id
_entity.type
_entity.pdbx_description
1 polymer ?
#
loop_
_entity_poly.entity_id
_entity_poly.type
_entity_poly.pdbx_seq_one_letter_code
_entity_poly.pdbx_strand_id
1 'polypeptide(L)'
;MEKTLEGLSKRAAVTERMVDFLQIQCSEIESRKRKLDAAWDSVSVRMRGADFREAALDKRERELEERERRFFMFEDAKMRELASHEQELEHRHAAVVKRVRFLDMERAEVGVVRRRAGERLAKIEADKQSLMFERQTLAEEEERFDAMIDALKEKELFIEENMRGIALKKENLEEKWKEIGEEQARLADEKSRDQKLFKHYFMERIEVAENKLEQVRLKMDDKFGEIECRDNAGWESLALSIKEADLVRESVEKKLEELEWMRTEFISFQEEKARELASKEQLLDAMSEKLVKDAELMNQELIEREKLGHSLLERLQLAKENVEGLKTSVENRFYEADEKMRKLASRSEKVFRDAELMNEELIEREKLGRQLLERLCSVKDSVEGLKAAADQRFIEVSLKETDLDSLQNWVEKKMDEADFKKREVEEQERRIAEKEGRLIAKEKELEDRHKVRLEKLDSRENSLKEFTRNCFKEHRAIKRELRTEKDLVEKRARDLDEREQRLYHTLEELEIKEKQMRYSFNVLEYKHHHPTDVFIAPIEIEPDESADLKFMVRMDGKTLQMFLNDRENEFESMVDEIFKVLHLSSDPAKLVLDAMAGFYPPRLREEDVEYNVRRTCIILLGQLLKLSPTIKPHVREEAIELATSWKSQLKAAPQIAKSQEVLGFLCLLSAFDLASYFDEDDLSSFLMVGQHKEALVLE
;
A
#
# COMPACT_ATOMS: atom_id res chain seq x y z
N MET A 1 23.92 -154.35 92.94
CA MET A 1 24.11 -153.96 91.53
C MET A 1 22.86 -153.32 90.90
N GLU A 2 21.64 -153.60 91.35
CA GLU A 2 20.43 -152.95 90.79
C GLU A 2 20.31 -151.44 91.09
N LYS A 3 20.68 -150.98 92.30
CA LYS A 3 20.64 -149.53 92.64
C LYS A 3 21.61 -148.66 91.81
N THR A 4 22.68 -149.23 91.28
CA THR A 4 23.67 -148.53 90.44
C THR A 4 23.25 -148.41 88.98
N LEU A 5 22.44 -149.36 88.48
CA LEU A 5 21.86 -149.33 87.13
C LEU A 5 20.74 -148.27 87.00
N GLU A 6 19.92 -148.11 88.04
CA GLU A 6 18.85 -147.10 88.04
C GLU A 6 19.39 -145.65 88.09
N GLY A 7 20.51 -145.42 88.77
CA GLY A 7 21.19 -144.12 88.80
C GLY A 7 21.93 -143.75 87.51
N LEU A 8 22.28 -144.73 86.67
CA LEU A 8 22.82 -144.49 85.32
C LEU A 8 21.69 -144.21 84.32
N SER A 9 20.57 -144.92 84.42
CA SER A 9 19.38 -144.67 83.60
C SER A 9 18.79 -143.26 83.82
N LYS A 10 18.70 -142.80 85.08
CA LYS A 10 18.25 -141.43 85.39
C LYS A 10 19.19 -140.35 84.85
N ARG A 11 20.51 -140.59 84.81
CA ARG A 11 21.49 -139.66 84.23
C ARG A 11 21.41 -139.64 82.71
N ALA A 12 21.26 -140.81 82.07
CA ALA A 12 21.05 -140.92 80.63
C ALA A 12 19.78 -140.16 80.17
N ALA A 13 18.68 -140.28 80.92
CA ALA A 13 17.43 -139.57 80.65
C ALA A 13 17.50 -138.04 80.91
N VAL A 14 18.46 -137.57 81.71
CA VAL A 14 18.71 -136.13 81.89
C VAL A 14 19.58 -135.60 80.75
N THR A 15 20.61 -136.35 80.35
CA THR A 15 21.44 -135.99 79.20
C THR A 15 20.66 -135.99 77.89
N GLU A 16 19.76 -136.94 77.68
CA GLU A 16 18.89 -136.99 76.50
C GLU A 16 17.97 -135.76 76.44
N ARG A 17 17.34 -135.40 77.57
CA ARG A 17 16.54 -134.16 77.66
C ARG A 17 17.35 -132.88 77.45
N MET A 18 18.61 -132.83 77.90
CA MET A 18 19.50 -131.69 77.63
C MET A 18 19.90 -131.63 76.15
N VAL A 19 20.16 -132.77 75.51
CA VAL A 19 20.47 -132.83 74.08
C VAL A 19 19.25 -132.38 73.26
N ASP A 20 18.05 -132.86 73.59
CA ASP A 20 16.81 -132.42 72.95
C ASP A 20 16.57 -130.92 73.12
N PHE A 21 16.78 -130.39 74.33
CA PHE A 21 16.65 -128.96 74.61
C PHE A 21 17.66 -128.14 73.78
N LEU A 22 18.93 -128.56 73.73
CA LEU A 22 19.96 -127.88 72.95
C LEU A 22 19.66 -127.97 71.44
N GLN A 23 19.12 -129.08 70.96
CA GLN A 23 18.78 -129.26 69.55
C GLN A 23 17.58 -128.39 69.14
N ILE A 24 16.59 -128.23 70.03
CA ILE A 24 15.49 -127.28 69.86
C ILE A 24 16.03 -125.84 69.83
N GLN A 25 16.91 -125.47 70.78
CA GLN A 25 17.50 -124.13 70.82
C GLN A 25 18.37 -123.82 69.61
N CYS A 26 19.19 -124.77 69.14
CA CYS A 26 19.96 -124.63 67.90
C CYS A 26 19.05 -124.46 66.68
N SER A 27 17.97 -125.25 66.59
CA SER A 27 16.97 -125.13 65.51
C SER A 27 16.27 -123.76 65.53
N GLU A 28 15.99 -123.23 66.73
CA GLU A 28 15.39 -121.91 66.91
C GLU A 28 16.35 -120.77 66.53
N ILE A 29 17.63 -120.88 66.92
CA ILE A 29 18.69 -119.94 66.53
C ILE A 29 18.88 -119.95 65.01
N GLU A 30 18.94 -121.12 64.37
CA GLU A 30 19.04 -121.21 62.91
C GLU A 30 17.83 -120.61 62.20
N SER A 31 16.61 -120.85 62.72
CA SER A 31 15.39 -120.25 62.20
C SER A 31 15.41 -118.71 62.31
N ARG A 32 15.87 -118.18 63.45
CA ARG A 32 16.05 -116.73 63.64
C ARG A 32 17.12 -116.16 62.69
N LYS A 33 18.24 -116.87 62.50
CA LYS A 33 19.29 -116.47 61.56
C LYS A 33 18.76 -116.37 60.12
N ARG A 34 18.05 -117.41 59.64
CA ARG A 34 17.44 -117.38 58.30
C ARG A 34 16.45 -116.23 58.11
N LYS A 35 15.65 -115.91 59.14
CA LYS A 35 14.74 -114.74 59.11
C LYS A 35 15.51 -113.43 59.05
N LEU A 36 16.63 -113.32 59.77
CA LEU A 36 17.50 -112.15 59.75
C LEU A 36 18.16 -111.96 58.39
N ASP A 37 18.68 -113.04 57.80
CA ASP A 37 19.30 -113.03 56.46
C ASP A 37 18.27 -112.62 55.39
N ALA A 38 17.05 -113.17 55.45
CA ALA A 38 15.95 -112.78 54.54
C ALA A 38 15.53 -111.31 54.71
N ALA A 39 15.53 -110.80 55.95
CA ALA A 39 15.27 -109.39 56.21
C ALA A 39 16.40 -108.50 55.66
N TRP A 40 17.65 -108.93 55.81
CA TRP A 40 18.83 -108.23 55.27
C TRP A 40 18.82 -108.16 53.75
N ASP A 41 18.47 -109.27 53.07
CA ASP A 41 18.32 -109.29 51.60
C ASP A 41 17.19 -108.37 51.14
N SER A 42 16.05 -108.36 51.85
CA SER A 42 14.94 -107.46 51.57
C SER A 42 15.31 -105.98 51.73
N VAL A 43 16.09 -105.64 52.77
CA VAL A 43 16.61 -104.27 52.98
C VAL A 43 17.60 -103.92 51.86
N SER A 44 18.52 -104.83 51.52
CA SER A 44 19.52 -104.61 50.46
C SER A 44 18.88 -104.38 49.09
N VAL A 45 17.81 -105.10 48.74
CA VAL A 45 17.04 -104.86 47.50
C VAL A 45 16.36 -103.48 47.53
N ARG A 46 15.79 -103.09 48.67
CA ARG A 46 15.15 -101.76 48.81
C ARG A 46 16.15 -100.62 48.75
N MET A 47 17.36 -100.79 49.30
CA MET A 47 18.46 -99.83 49.19
C MET A 47 18.89 -99.64 47.74
N ARG A 48 19.16 -100.73 47.00
CA ARG A 48 19.46 -100.62 45.56
C ARG A 48 18.35 -99.93 44.76
N GLY A 49 17.09 -100.18 45.13
CA GLY A 49 15.94 -99.49 44.53
C GLY A 49 15.82 -98.01 44.94
N ALA A 50 16.34 -97.62 46.10
CA ALA A 50 16.46 -96.23 46.51
C ALA A 50 17.58 -95.52 45.72
N ASP A 51 18.76 -96.12 45.62
CA ASP A 51 19.91 -95.58 44.87
C ASP A 51 19.54 -95.34 43.39
N PHE A 52 18.78 -96.25 42.77
CA PHE A 52 18.31 -96.06 41.39
C PHE A 52 17.33 -94.89 41.26
N ARG A 53 16.46 -94.68 42.25
CA ARG A 53 15.52 -93.54 42.25
C ARG A 53 16.23 -92.23 42.50
N GLU A 54 17.23 -92.21 43.38
CA GLU A 54 18.10 -91.06 43.63
C GLU A 54 18.84 -90.66 42.36
N ALA A 55 19.52 -91.62 41.70
CA ALA A 55 20.18 -91.36 40.42
C ALA A 55 19.22 -90.86 39.31
N ALA A 56 17.96 -91.32 39.31
CA ALA A 56 16.94 -90.85 38.39
C ALA A 56 16.44 -89.42 38.72
N LEU A 57 16.41 -89.05 40.00
CA LEU A 57 16.09 -87.70 40.46
C LEU A 57 17.23 -86.73 40.11
N ASP A 58 18.49 -87.10 40.37
CA ASP A 58 19.67 -86.29 40.01
C ASP A 58 19.74 -86.04 38.49
N LYS A 59 19.30 -87.01 37.69
CA LYS A 59 19.21 -86.83 36.24
C LYS A 59 18.12 -85.83 35.87
N ARG A 60 16.94 -85.92 36.48
CA ARG A 60 15.83 -84.97 36.25
C ARG A 60 16.16 -83.57 36.71
N GLU A 61 16.84 -83.43 37.84
CA GLU A 61 17.31 -82.15 38.36
C GLU A 61 18.26 -81.48 37.37
N ARG A 62 19.26 -82.21 36.86
CA ARG A 62 20.15 -81.69 35.81
C ARG A 62 19.41 -81.31 34.52
N GLU A 63 18.42 -82.08 34.10
CA GLU A 63 17.58 -81.74 32.93
C GLU A 63 16.73 -80.48 33.17
N LEU A 64 16.25 -80.27 34.39
CA LEU A 64 15.51 -79.07 34.78
C LEU A 64 16.42 -77.85 34.84
N GLU A 65 17.60 -77.95 35.45
CA GLU A 65 18.60 -76.88 35.45
C GLU A 65 18.99 -76.46 34.02
N GLU A 66 19.17 -77.42 33.12
CA GLU A 66 19.50 -77.11 31.72
C GLU A 66 18.32 -76.46 30.99
N ARG A 67 17.08 -76.78 31.35
CA ARG A 67 15.88 -76.09 30.82
C ARG A 67 15.78 -74.68 31.38
N GLU A 68 16.03 -74.47 32.66
CA GLU A 68 16.06 -73.14 33.29
C GLU A 68 17.14 -72.27 32.66
N ARG A 69 18.36 -72.79 32.48
CA ARG A 69 19.44 -72.07 31.77
C ARG A 69 19.02 -71.67 30.35
N ARG A 70 18.39 -72.57 29.60
CA ARG A 70 17.88 -72.27 28.24
C ARG A 70 16.79 -71.22 28.26
N PHE A 71 15.88 -71.28 29.22
CA PHE A 71 14.82 -70.29 29.38
C PHE A 71 15.39 -68.91 29.70
N PHE A 72 16.34 -68.83 30.63
CA PHE A 72 17.02 -67.59 30.98
C PHE A 72 17.77 -66.98 29.79
N MET A 73 18.50 -67.80 29.01
CA MET A 73 19.16 -67.31 27.79
C MET A 73 18.17 -66.82 26.73
N PHE A 74 17.02 -67.48 26.59
CA PHE A 74 15.97 -67.05 25.67
C PHE A 74 15.36 -65.72 26.11
N GLU A 75 15.07 -65.58 27.41
CA GLU A 75 14.52 -64.36 28.00
C GLU A 75 15.50 -63.19 27.86
N ASP A 76 16.77 -63.37 28.22
CA ASP A 76 17.81 -62.35 28.05
C ASP A 76 18.01 -61.97 26.56
N ALA A 77 18.02 -62.94 25.65
CA ALA A 77 18.07 -62.65 24.21
C ALA A 77 16.85 -61.83 23.75
N LYS A 78 15.65 -62.15 24.25
CA LYS A 78 14.42 -61.43 23.89
C LYS A 78 14.39 -60.03 24.48
N MET A 79 14.87 -59.85 25.71
CA MET A 79 15.01 -58.54 26.36
C MET A 79 16.00 -57.65 25.60
N ARG A 80 17.13 -58.20 25.16
CA ARG A 80 18.09 -57.47 24.31
C ARG A 80 17.50 -57.07 22.95
N GLU A 81 16.73 -57.94 22.33
CA GLU A 81 16.03 -57.64 21.07
C GLU A 81 14.99 -56.51 21.24
N LEU A 82 14.21 -56.56 22.34
CA LEU A 82 13.24 -55.51 22.68
C LEU A 82 13.91 -54.17 22.96
N ALA A 83 15.00 -54.15 23.73
CA ALA A 83 15.76 -52.93 24.01
C ALA A 83 16.34 -52.30 22.72
N SER A 84 16.78 -53.12 21.76
CA SER A 84 17.22 -52.64 20.45
C SER A 84 16.08 -52.01 19.64
N HIS A 85 14.88 -52.61 19.67
CA HIS A 85 13.70 -52.06 18.99
C HIS A 85 13.23 -50.77 19.65
N GLU A 86 13.30 -50.68 20.98
CA GLU A 86 12.96 -49.46 21.72
C GLU A 86 13.89 -48.31 21.36
N GLN A 87 15.21 -48.54 21.30
CA GLN A 87 16.17 -47.53 20.84
C GLN A 87 15.91 -47.09 19.39
N GLU A 88 15.57 -48.02 18.48
CA GLU A 88 15.25 -47.68 17.10
C GLU A 88 13.96 -46.82 17.02
N LEU A 89 12.95 -47.15 17.82
CA LEU A 89 11.71 -46.37 17.92
C LEU A 89 11.96 -44.97 18.50
N GLU A 90 12.78 -44.85 19.55
CA GLU A 90 13.18 -43.56 20.10
C GLU A 90 13.90 -42.70 19.05
N HIS A 91 14.80 -43.30 18.27
CA HIS A 91 15.51 -42.59 17.21
C HIS A 91 14.56 -42.10 16.11
N ARG A 92 13.64 -42.97 15.66
CA ARG A 92 12.60 -42.62 14.68
C ARG A 92 11.66 -41.54 15.22
N HIS A 93 11.24 -41.64 16.47
CA HIS A 93 10.41 -40.63 17.13
C HIS A 93 11.13 -39.28 17.20
N ALA A 94 12.40 -39.25 17.59
CA ALA A 94 13.21 -38.04 17.60
C ALA A 94 13.36 -37.41 16.20
N ALA A 95 13.51 -38.22 15.15
CA ALA A 95 13.55 -37.74 13.77
C ALA A 95 12.21 -37.11 13.33
N VAL A 96 11.08 -37.76 13.68
CA VAL A 96 9.74 -37.22 13.40
C VAL A 96 9.51 -35.90 14.14
N VAL A 97 9.87 -35.82 15.43
CA VAL A 97 9.74 -34.58 16.22
C VAL A 97 10.56 -33.44 15.60
N LYS A 98 11.78 -33.71 15.13
CA LYS A 98 12.59 -32.71 14.40
C LYS A 98 11.90 -32.26 13.10
N ARG A 99 11.30 -33.18 12.35
CA ARG A 99 10.59 -32.86 11.10
C ARG A 99 9.34 -32.03 11.36
N VAL A 100 8.57 -32.34 12.41
CA VAL A 100 7.39 -31.56 12.83
C VAL A 100 7.80 -30.13 13.19
N ARG A 101 8.86 -29.95 14.00
CA ARG A 101 9.37 -28.61 14.33
C ARG A 101 9.77 -27.80 13.09
N PHE A 102 10.38 -28.46 12.10
CA PHE A 102 10.74 -27.81 10.84
C PHE A 102 9.50 -27.38 10.05
N LEU A 103 8.49 -28.25 9.94
CA LEU A 103 7.21 -27.91 9.30
C LEU A 103 6.46 -26.79 10.02
N ASP A 104 6.54 -26.72 11.36
CA ASP A 104 5.96 -25.62 12.14
C ASP A 104 6.65 -24.29 11.84
N MET A 105 7.98 -24.29 11.65
CA MET A 105 8.73 -23.11 11.21
C MET A 105 8.34 -22.68 9.80
N GLU A 106 8.28 -23.60 8.84
CA GLU A 106 7.83 -23.30 7.47
C GLU A 106 6.39 -22.76 7.46
N ARG A 107 5.50 -23.34 8.28
CA ARG A 107 4.12 -22.85 8.43
C ARG A 107 4.07 -21.44 9.00
N ALA A 108 4.93 -21.11 9.96
CA ALA A 108 5.03 -19.76 10.51
C ALA A 108 5.51 -18.75 9.46
N GLU A 109 6.51 -19.11 8.65
CA GLU A 109 7.00 -18.28 7.54
C GLU A 109 5.92 -18.03 6.49
N VAL A 110 5.19 -19.08 6.07
CA VAL A 110 4.03 -18.96 5.18
C VAL A 110 2.96 -18.05 5.79
N GLY A 111 2.73 -18.14 7.11
CA GLY A 111 1.83 -17.24 7.82
C GLY A 111 2.26 -15.77 7.79
N VAL A 112 3.56 -15.48 7.83
CA VAL A 112 4.10 -14.12 7.65
C VAL A 112 3.88 -13.62 6.22
N VAL A 113 4.18 -14.46 5.22
CA VAL A 113 3.97 -14.12 3.80
C VAL A 113 2.49 -13.85 3.52
N ARG A 114 1.59 -14.68 4.04
CA ARG A 114 0.13 -14.51 3.91
C ARG A 114 -0.36 -13.20 4.52
N ARG A 115 0.13 -12.82 5.71
CA ARG A 115 -0.21 -11.53 6.33
C ARG A 115 0.24 -10.35 5.48
N ARG A 116 1.49 -10.37 4.99
CA ARG A 116 2.02 -9.33 4.11
C ARG A 116 1.23 -9.23 2.79
N ALA A 117 0.80 -10.35 2.23
CA ALA A 117 -0.07 -10.37 1.05
C ALA A 117 -1.46 -9.77 1.36
N GLY A 118 -2.05 -10.08 2.51
CA GLY A 118 -3.31 -9.50 2.98
C GLY A 118 -3.23 -7.98 3.18
N GLU A 119 -2.14 -7.48 3.77
CA GLU A 119 -1.89 -6.04 3.92
C GLU A 119 -1.77 -5.34 2.56
N ARG A 120 -1.10 -5.97 1.58
CA ARG A 120 -1.00 -5.43 0.21
C ARG A 120 -2.36 -5.39 -0.49
N LEU A 121 -3.18 -6.44 -0.34
CA LEU A 121 -4.54 -6.47 -0.89
C LEU A 121 -5.42 -5.38 -0.27
N ALA A 122 -5.36 -5.19 1.05
CA ALA A 122 -6.10 -4.12 1.72
C ALA A 122 -5.70 -2.73 1.21
N LYS A 123 -4.40 -2.52 0.94
CA LYS A 123 -3.92 -1.27 0.35
C LYS A 123 -4.42 -1.08 -1.08
N ILE A 124 -4.38 -2.12 -1.91
CA ILE A 124 -4.90 -2.06 -3.29
C ILE A 124 -6.41 -1.75 -3.30
N GLU A 125 -7.18 -2.33 -2.39
CA GLU A 125 -8.62 -2.06 -2.29
C GLU A 125 -8.89 -0.61 -1.86
N ALA A 126 -8.10 -0.07 -0.92
CA ALA A 126 -8.19 1.34 -0.53
C ALA A 126 -7.83 2.29 -1.70
N ASP A 127 -6.77 1.97 -2.44
CA ASP A 127 -6.35 2.75 -3.62
C ASP A 127 -7.43 2.68 -4.73
N LYS A 128 -8.06 1.52 -4.94
CA LYS A 128 -9.19 1.34 -5.86
C LYS A 128 -10.40 2.19 -5.47
N GLN A 129 -10.73 2.28 -4.18
CA GLN A 129 -11.82 3.13 -3.70
C GLN A 129 -11.50 4.61 -3.89
N SER A 130 -10.26 5.04 -3.63
CA SER A 130 -9.81 6.41 -3.90
C SER A 130 -9.92 6.75 -5.38
N LEU A 131 -9.48 5.85 -6.27
CA LEU A 131 -9.57 6.03 -7.72
C LEU A 131 -11.02 6.07 -8.23
N MET A 132 -11.94 5.28 -7.63
CA MET A 132 -13.37 5.38 -7.95
C MET A 132 -13.93 6.76 -7.60
N PHE A 133 -13.56 7.30 -6.44
CA PHE A 133 -13.98 8.64 -6.03
C PHE A 133 -13.43 9.71 -6.98
N GLU A 134 -12.15 9.65 -7.33
CA GLU A 134 -11.52 10.57 -8.30
C GLU A 134 -12.18 10.49 -9.69
N ARG A 135 -12.50 9.27 -10.16
CA ARG A 135 -13.20 9.09 -11.44
C ARG A 135 -14.60 9.69 -11.42
N GLN A 136 -15.30 9.61 -10.29
CA GLN A 136 -16.61 10.21 -10.14
C GLN A 136 -16.53 11.74 -10.13
N THR A 137 -15.54 12.32 -9.44
CA THR A 137 -15.32 13.77 -9.47
C THR A 137 -14.94 14.27 -10.86
N LEU A 138 -14.13 13.51 -11.61
CA LEU A 138 -13.78 13.86 -12.99
C LEU A 138 -15.01 13.82 -13.92
N ALA A 139 -15.90 12.84 -13.75
CA ALA A 139 -17.15 12.77 -14.52
C ALA A 139 -18.09 13.96 -14.21
N GLU A 140 -18.16 14.41 -12.96
CA GLU A 140 -18.92 15.61 -12.58
C GLU A 140 -18.30 16.90 -13.15
N GLU A 141 -16.97 16.96 -13.28
CA GLU A 141 -16.29 18.08 -13.93
C GLU A 141 -16.51 18.07 -15.45
N GLU A 142 -16.49 16.90 -16.08
CA GLU A 142 -16.77 16.71 -17.52
C GLU A 142 -18.20 17.18 -17.88
N GLU A 143 -19.22 16.80 -17.10
CA GLU A 143 -20.59 17.31 -17.27
C GLU A 143 -20.67 18.84 -17.15
N ARG A 144 -19.88 19.45 -16.26
CA ARG A 144 -19.84 20.92 -16.13
C ARG A 144 -19.17 21.58 -17.32
N PHE A 145 -18.11 20.99 -17.86
CA PHE A 145 -17.45 21.51 -19.07
C PHE A 145 -18.37 21.42 -20.28
N ASP A 146 -19.08 20.30 -20.46
CA ASP A 146 -20.05 20.17 -21.55
C ASP A 146 -21.18 21.20 -21.43
N ALA A 147 -21.72 21.42 -20.23
CA ALA A 147 -22.71 22.46 -20.00
C ALA A 147 -22.19 23.88 -20.29
N MET A 148 -20.90 24.13 -20.06
CA MET A 148 -20.26 25.41 -20.37
C MET A 148 -20.06 25.60 -21.88
N ILE A 149 -19.69 24.53 -22.60
CA ILE A 149 -19.58 24.53 -24.06
C ILE A 149 -20.95 24.81 -24.70
N ASP A 150 -22.01 24.16 -24.23
CA ASP A 150 -23.35 24.39 -24.76
C ASP A 150 -23.82 25.84 -24.53
N ALA A 151 -23.53 26.41 -23.37
CA ALA A 151 -23.83 27.82 -23.07
C ALA A 151 -23.03 28.81 -23.94
N LEU A 152 -21.84 28.43 -24.40
CA LEU A 152 -21.03 29.25 -25.32
C LEU A 152 -21.58 29.17 -26.75
N LYS A 153 -21.98 27.98 -27.21
CA LYS A 153 -22.63 27.78 -28.51
C LYS A 153 -23.93 28.59 -28.63
N GLU A 154 -24.74 28.67 -27.58
CA GLU A 154 -25.93 29.54 -27.57
C GLU A 154 -25.58 31.02 -27.76
N LYS A 155 -24.48 31.49 -27.14
CA LYS A 155 -24.04 32.88 -27.27
C LYS A 155 -23.47 33.18 -28.65
N GLU A 156 -22.77 32.23 -29.24
CA GLU A 156 -22.27 32.32 -30.62
C GLU A 156 -23.41 32.47 -31.62
N LEU A 157 -24.45 31.62 -31.52
CA LEU A 157 -25.66 31.72 -32.34
C LEU A 157 -26.35 33.09 -32.18
N PHE A 158 -26.40 33.63 -30.96
CA PHE A 158 -26.96 34.96 -30.69
C PHE A 158 -26.14 36.09 -31.33
N ILE A 159 -24.81 35.97 -31.34
CA ILE A 159 -23.92 36.95 -32.00
C ILE A 159 -24.10 36.88 -33.52
N GLU A 160 -24.14 35.68 -34.11
CA GLU A 160 -24.39 35.49 -35.54
C GLU A 160 -25.74 36.07 -36.00
N GLU A 161 -26.80 35.88 -35.20
CA GLU A 161 -28.13 36.42 -35.50
C GLU A 161 -28.13 37.96 -35.48
N ASN A 162 -27.44 38.58 -34.52
CA ASN A 162 -27.28 40.03 -34.49
C ASN A 162 -26.44 40.55 -35.67
N MET A 163 -25.37 39.85 -36.06
CA MET A 163 -24.55 40.21 -37.22
C MET A 163 -25.36 40.15 -38.53
N ARG A 164 -26.22 39.13 -38.70
CA ARG A 164 -27.18 39.07 -39.82
C ARG A 164 -28.16 40.24 -39.81
N GLY A 165 -28.67 40.61 -38.64
CA GLY A 165 -29.56 41.77 -38.47
C GLY A 165 -28.91 43.10 -38.86
N ILE A 166 -27.63 43.28 -38.55
CA ILE A 166 -26.85 44.47 -38.95
C ILE A 166 -26.60 44.47 -40.46
N ALA A 167 -26.26 43.33 -41.05
CA ALA A 167 -26.05 43.21 -42.50
C ALA A 167 -27.30 43.57 -43.32
N LEU A 168 -28.48 43.09 -42.90
CA LEU A 168 -29.77 43.44 -43.52
C LEU A 168 -30.09 44.94 -43.42
N LYS A 169 -29.76 45.58 -42.29
CA LYS A 169 -29.94 47.03 -42.12
C LYS A 169 -29.00 47.83 -43.03
N LYS A 170 -27.77 47.35 -43.24
CA LYS A 170 -26.81 47.95 -44.18
C LYS A 170 -27.31 47.89 -45.62
N GLU A 171 -27.79 46.72 -46.06
CA GLU A 171 -28.30 46.51 -47.42
C GLU A 171 -29.52 47.41 -47.74
N ASN A 172 -30.44 47.56 -46.77
CA ASN A 172 -31.61 48.43 -46.87
C ASN A 172 -31.23 49.93 -46.91
N LEU A 173 -30.15 50.33 -46.25
CA LEU A 173 -29.63 51.70 -46.33
C LEU A 173 -28.96 51.97 -47.69
N GLU A 174 -28.18 51.02 -48.20
CA GLU A 174 -27.57 51.12 -49.53
C GLU A 174 -28.62 51.22 -50.65
N GLU A 175 -29.73 50.50 -50.51
CA GLU A 175 -30.86 50.58 -51.45
C GLU A 175 -31.54 51.97 -51.41
N LYS A 176 -31.79 52.52 -50.21
CA LYS A 176 -32.30 53.89 -50.05
C LYS A 176 -31.37 54.96 -50.61
N TRP A 177 -30.06 54.78 -50.50
CA TRP A 177 -29.07 55.68 -51.10
C TRP A 177 -29.12 55.66 -52.63
N LYS A 178 -29.39 54.50 -53.21
CA LYS A 178 -29.56 54.34 -54.66
C LYS A 178 -30.80 55.06 -55.18
N GLU A 179 -31.92 54.94 -54.46
CA GLU A 179 -33.16 55.67 -54.77
C GLU A 179 -32.97 57.19 -54.73
N ILE A 180 -32.23 57.70 -53.73
CA ILE A 180 -31.94 59.14 -53.60
C ILE A 180 -31.06 59.64 -54.76
N GLY A 181 -30.05 58.86 -55.17
CA GLY A 181 -29.20 59.19 -56.32
C GLY A 181 -29.96 59.18 -57.65
N GLU A 182 -30.88 58.24 -57.85
CA GLU A 182 -31.72 58.15 -59.04
C GLU A 182 -32.76 59.30 -59.11
N GLU A 183 -33.31 59.73 -57.97
CA GLU A 183 -34.22 60.88 -57.88
C GLU A 183 -33.49 62.22 -58.14
N GLN A 184 -32.23 62.36 -57.70
CA GLN A 184 -31.37 63.50 -58.04
C GLN A 184 -31.03 63.56 -59.54
N ALA A 185 -30.82 62.42 -60.19
CA ALA A 185 -30.60 62.34 -61.64
C ALA A 185 -31.86 62.71 -62.45
N ARG A 186 -33.05 62.29 -61.99
CA ARG A 186 -34.35 62.70 -62.58
C ARG A 186 -34.59 64.21 -62.51
N LEU A 187 -34.26 64.84 -61.39
CA LEU A 187 -34.38 66.30 -61.21
C LEU A 187 -33.35 67.11 -62.03
N ALA A 188 -32.22 66.50 -62.39
CA ALA A 188 -31.22 67.09 -63.28
C ALA A 188 -31.64 67.03 -64.76
N ASP A 189 -32.30 65.95 -65.19
CA ASP A 189 -32.78 65.77 -66.57
C ASP A 189 -34.00 66.65 -66.89
N GLU A 190 -34.86 66.93 -65.89
CA GLU A 190 -36.03 67.81 -66.03
C GLU A 190 -35.67 69.30 -66.16
N LYS A 191 -34.42 69.68 -65.83
CA LYS A 191 -33.89 71.05 -65.94
C LYS A 191 -33.26 71.38 -67.29
N SER A 192 -33.12 70.41 -68.20
CA SER A 192 -32.48 70.60 -69.52
C SER A 192 -33.45 70.84 -70.70
N ARG A 193 -34.77 70.85 -70.46
CA ARG A 193 -35.79 71.25 -71.44
C ARG A 193 -36.55 72.47 -70.95
N ASP A 194 -35.97 73.65 -71.17
CA ASP A 194 -36.66 74.83 -71.71
C ASP A 194 -35.82 76.09 -71.48
N GLN A 195 -34.97 76.39 -72.46
CA GLN A 195 -34.59 77.78 -72.69
C GLN A 195 -34.32 78.03 -74.18
N LYS A 196 -35.30 78.66 -74.84
CA LYS A 196 -35.05 79.49 -76.03
C LYS A 196 -35.73 80.85 -75.85
N LEU A 197 -34.89 81.89 -75.78
CA LEU A 197 -35.03 83.21 -76.43
C LEU A 197 -36.43 83.88 -76.35
N PHE A 198 -36.57 85.00 -75.63
CA PHE A 198 -36.25 86.30 -76.25
C PHE A 198 -35.64 87.30 -75.25
N LYS A 199 -34.45 87.79 -75.61
CA LYS A 199 -33.46 88.51 -74.79
C LYS A 199 -33.35 89.95 -75.29
N HIS A 200 -33.82 90.94 -74.54
CA HIS A 200 -33.34 92.33 -74.71
C HIS A 200 -33.48 93.27 -73.48
N TYR A 201 -33.61 92.77 -72.24
CA TYR A 201 -33.62 93.65 -71.05
C TYR A 201 -32.82 93.13 -69.84
N PHE A 202 -31.98 92.10 -70.04
CA PHE A 202 -31.45 91.29 -68.94
C PHE A 202 -29.92 91.27 -68.80
N MET A 203 -29.19 92.19 -69.45
CA MET A 203 -27.72 92.23 -69.34
C MET A 203 -27.17 93.04 -68.15
N GLU A 204 -27.99 93.83 -67.45
CA GLU A 204 -27.53 94.60 -66.28
C GLU A 204 -27.77 93.88 -64.94
N ARG A 205 -28.49 92.74 -64.97
CA ARG A 205 -28.84 91.93 -63.78
C ARG A 205 -27.89 90.76 -63.51
N ILE A 206 -27.06 90.37 -64.47
CA ILE A 206 -26.21 89.16 -64.38
C ILE A 206 -24.96 89.42 -63.54
N GLU A 207 -24.35 90.60 -63.66
CA GLU A 207 -23.11 90.94 -62.94
C GLU A 207 -23.31 91.09 -61.42
N VAL A 208 -24.54 91.44 -60.99
CA VAL A 208 -24.95 91.50 -59.57
C VAL A 208 -25.45 90.15 -59.06
N ALA A 209 -25.96 89.28 -59.95
CA ALA A 209 -26.41 87.93 -59.60
C ALA A 209 -25.23 86.95 -59.47
N GLU A 210 -24.18 87.10 -60.28
CA GLU A 210 -22.97 86.27 -60.21
C GLU A 210 -22.19 86.50 -58.91
N ASN A 211 -22.04 87.75 -58.47
CA ASN A 211 -21.37 88.06 -57.18
C ASN A 211 -22.16 87.64 -55.93
N LYS A 212 -23.50 87.55 -56.03
CA LYS A 212 -24.36 87.06 -54.93
C LYS A 212 -24.45 85.54 -54.90
N LEU A 213 -24.44 84.89 -56.07
CA LEU A 213 -24.33 83.44 -56.17
C LEU A 213 -22.98 82.95 -55.63
N GLU A 214 -21.89 83.69 -55.82
CA GLU A 214 -20.58 83.32 -55.28
C GLU A 214 -20.51 83.40 -53.74
N GLN A 215 -21.11 84.43 -53.11
CA GLN A 215 -21.22 84.51 -51.64
C GLN A 215 -22.14 83.44 -51.03
N VAL A 216 -23.21 83.08 -51.74
CA VAL A 216 -24.14 82.03 -51.33
C VAL A 216 -23.52 80.65 -51.54
N ARG A 217 -22.68 80.47 -52.57
CA ARG A 217 -21.85 79.28 -52.78
C ARG A 217 -20.84 79.13 -51.64
N LEU A 218 -20.08 80.17 -51.30
CA LEU A 218 -19.09 80.12 -50.21
C LEU A 218 -19.70 79.85 -48.81
N LYS A 219 -20.89 80.37 -48.50
CA LYS A 219 -21.59 80.06 -47.23
C LYS A 219 -22.23 78.67 -47.22
N MET A 220 -22.63 78.15 -48.38
CA MET A 220 -23.03 76.76 -48.51
C MET A 220 -21.81 75.85 -48.40
N ASP A 221 -20.70 76.18 -49.05
CA ASP A 221 -19.44 75.42 -48.99
C ASP A 221 -18.88 75.36 -47.56
N ASP A 222 -18.95 76.45 -46.77
CA ASP A 222 -18.57 76.44 -45.34
C ASP A 222 -19.49 75.54 -44.49
N LYS A 223 -20.81 75.55 -44.74
CA LYS A 223 -21.75 74.69 -44.01
C LYS A 223 -21.72 73.23 -44.44
N PHE A 224 -21.51 72.98 -45.73
CA PHE A 224 -21.25 71.63 -46.25
C PHE A 224 -19.93 71.10 -45.71
N GLY A 225 -18.89 71.94 -45.60
CA GLY A 225 -17.64 71.59 -44.92
C GLY A 225 -17.81 71.24 -43.44
N GLU A 226 -18.64 71.98 -42.68
CA GLU A 226 -18.97 71.64 -41.29
C GLU A 226 -19.79 70.33 -41.15
N ILE A 227 -20.69 70.05 -42.10
CA ILE A 227 -21.49 68.81 -42.13
C ILE A 227 -20.60 67.63 -42.53
N GLU A 228 -19.79 67.79 -43.57
CA GLU A 228 -18.84 66.80 -44.05
C GLU A 228 -17.78 66.46 -42.99
N CYS A 229 -17.33 67.44 -42.18
CA CYS A 229 -16.44 67.19 -41.04
C CYS A 229 -17.12 66.43 -39.88
N ARG A 230 -18.40 66.68 -39.60
CA ARG A 230 -19.14 65.95 -38.55
C ARG A 230 -19.53 64.54 -38.99
N ASP A 231 -19.85 64.36 -40.26
CA ASP A 231 -20.11 63.05 -40.86
C ASP A 231 -18.82 62.24 -40.96
N ASN A 232 -17.70 62.80 -41.43
CA ASN A 232 -16.40 62.09 -41.42
C ASN A 232 -15.97 61.67 -40.01
N ALA A 233 -16.13 62.53 -39.01
CA ALA A 233 -15.82 62.17 -37.62
C ALA A 233 -16.73 61.06 -37.07
N GLY A 234 -18.01 61.02 -37.50
CA GLY A 234 -18.95 59.95 -37.19
C GLY A 234 -18.56 58.62 -37.85
N TRP A 235 -18.17 58.64 -39.13
CA TRP A 235 -17.71 57.47 -39.87
C TRP A 235 -16.35 56.94 -39.39
N GLU A 236 -15.42 57.82 -39.01
CA GLU A 236 -14.15 57.43 -38.38
C GLU A 236 -14.39 56.75 -37.02
N SER A 237 -15.32 57.26 -36.21
CA SER A 237 -15.71 56.63 -34.95
C SER A 237 -16.40 55.28 -35.16
N LEU A 238 -17.24 55.13 -36.18
CA LEU A 238 -17.91 53.86 -36.49
C LEU A 238 -16.92 52.84 -37.07
N ALA A 239 -15.98 53.28 -37.91
CA ALA A 239 -14.92 52.46 -38.47
C ALA A 239 -13.94 51.96 -37.40
N LEU A 240 -13.64 52.79 -36.39
CA LEU A 240 -12.88 52.39 -35.20
C LEU A 240 -13.62 51.31 -34.40
N SER A 241 -14.92 51.47 -34.19
CA SER A 241 -15.71 50.49 -33.44
C SER A 241 -15.88 49.15 -34.20
N ILE A 242 -15.96 49.18 -35.54
CA ILE A 242 -15.96 47.97 -36.37
C ILE A 242 -14.60 47.27 -36.31
N LYS A 243 -13.48 48.01 -36.36
CA LYS A 243 -12.14 47.44 -36.17
C LYS A 243 -11.96 46.82 -34.79
N GLU A 244 -12.49 47.44 -33.74
CA GLU A 244 -12.51 46.86 -32.39
C GLU A 244 -13.34 45.57 -32.34
N ALA A 245 -14.50 45.52 -32.99
CA ALA A 245 -15.32 44.31 -33.08
C ALA A 245 -14.64 43.18 -33.87
N ASP A 246 -13.92 43.51 -34.95
CA ASP A 246 -13.15 42.55 -35.75
C ASP A 246 -11.96 41.98 -34.96
N LEU A 247 -11.25 42.82 -34.19
CA LEU A 247 -10.18 42.39 -33.27
C LEU A 247 -10.72 41.48 -32.15
N VAL A 248 -11.91 41.78 -31.62
CA VAL A 248 -12.56 40.92 -30.62
C VAL A 248 -12.97 39.59 -31.25
N ARG A 249 -13.46 39.57 -32.49
CA ARG A 249 -13.79 38.33 -33.22
C ARG A 249 -12.55 37.46 -33.44
N GLU A 250 -11.46 38.01 -33.97
CA GLU A 250 -10.20 37.28 -34.14
C GLU A 250 -9.66 36.76 -32.80
N SER A 251 -9.77 37.56 -31.73
CA SER A 251 -9.37 37.11 -30.39
C SER A 251 -10.24 35.97 -29.85
N VAL A 252 -11.52 35.90 -30.22
CA VAL A 252 -12.43 34.83 -29.80
C VAL A 252 -12.17 33.56 -30.61
N GLU A 253 -12.00 33.67 -31.93
CA GLU A 253 -11.64 32.54 -32.81
C GLU A 253 -10.34 31.88 -32.36
N LYS A 254 -9.30 32.69 -32.09
CA LYS A 254 -8.00 32.17 -31.64
C LYS A 254 -8.10 31.42 -30.31
N LYS A 255 -8.92 31.91 -29.37
CA LYS A 255 -9.20 31.20 -28.11
C LYS A 255 -10.01 29.93 -28.29
N LEU A 256 -10.84 29.87 -29.34
CA LEU A 256 -11.63 28.70 -29.67
C LEU A 256 -10.74 27.59 -30.25
N GLU A 257 -9.79 27.96 -31.11
CA GLU A 257 -8.75 27.06 -31.62
C GLU A 257 -7.84 26.51 -30.50
N GLU A 258 -7.40 27.37 -29.57
CA GLU A 258 -6.65 26.95 -28.37
C GLU A 258 -7.46 25.97 -27.50
N LEU A 259 -8.76 26.21 -27.32
CA LEU A 259 -9.64 25.31 -26.57
C LEU A 259 -9.87 23.97 -27.29
N GLU A 260 -9.99 23.96 -28.61
CA GLU A 260 -10.11 22.72 -29.40
C GLU A 260 -8.81 21.90 -29.38
N TRP A 261 -7.67 22.58 -29.44
CA TRP A 261 -6.36 21.94 -29.28
C TRP A 261 -6.18 21.34 -27.88
N MET A 262 -6.48 22.10 -26.80
CA MET A 262 -6.45 21.56 -25.44
C MET A 262 -7.44 20.39 -25.25
N ARG A 263 -8.61 20.44 -25.89
CA ARG A 263 -9.59 19.35 -25.85
C ARG A 263 -9.05 18.08 -26.50
N THR A 264 -8.40 18.21 -27.65
CA THR A 264 -7.81 17.07 -28.35
C THR A 264 -6.62 16.49 -27.61
N GLU A 265 -5.78 17.34 -27.02
CA GLU A 265 -4.66 16.89 -26.18
C GLU A 265 -5.16 16.19 -24.91
N PHE A 266 -6.20 16.72 -24.26
CA PHE A 266 -6.84 16.10 -23.09
C PHE A 266 -7.46 14.73 -23.42
N ILE A 267 -8.12 14.59 -24.56
CA ILE A 267 -8.64 13.29 -25.03
C ILE A 267 -7.48 12.32 -25.25
N SER A 268 -6.40 12.75 -25.89
CA SER A 268 -5.23 11.89 -26.13
C SER A 268 -4.56 11.43 -24.83
N PHE A 269 -4.49 12.32 -23.83
CA PHE A 269 -3.99 12.02 -22.49
C PHE A 269 -4.88 11.02 -21.76
N GLN A 270 -6.21 11.17 -21.84
CA GLN A 270 -7.15 10.20 -21.26
C GLN A 270 -7.03 8.83 -21.92
N GLU A 271 -6.92 8.77 -23.24
CA GLU A 271 -6.71 7.52 -23.97
C GLU A 271 -5.38 6.85 -23.63
N GLU A 272 -4.30 7.62 -23.45
CA GLU A 272 -3.02 7.11 -23.02
C GLU A 272 -3.06 6.57 -21.59
N LYS A 273 -3.69 7.30 -20.67
CA LYS A 273 -3.85 6.89 -19.28
C LYS A 273 -4.78 5.68 -19.15
N ALA A 274 -5.82 5.59 -19.98
CA ALA A 274 -6.68 4.41 -20.08
C ALA A 274 -5.93 3.19 -20.62
N ARG A 275 -5.07 3.36 -21.64
CA ARG A 275 -4.18 2.28 -22.13
C ARG A 275 -3.19 1.83 -21.07
N GLU A 276 -2.58 2.77 -20.34
CA GLU A 276 -1.64 2.45 -19.27
C GLU A 276 -2.34 1.68 -18.13
N LEU A 277 -3.54 2.12 -17.71
CA LEU A 277 -4.35 1.42 -16.71
C LEU A 277 -4.75 0.03 -17.18
N ALA A 278 -5.20 -0.14 -18.42
CA ALA A 278 -5.55 -1.44 -18.99
C ALA A 278 -4.34 -2.40 -19.01
N SER A 279 -3.15 -1.89 -19.32
CA SER A 279 -1.91 -2.70 -19.29
C SER A 279 -1.54 -3.14 -17.86
N LYS A 280 -1.72 -2.25 -16.86
CA LYS A 280 -1.48 -2.55 -15.45
C LYS A 280 -2.51 -3.53 -14.90
N GLU A 281 -3.76 -3.41 -15.29
CA GLU A 281 -4.86 -4.32 -14.93
C GLU A 281 -4.60 -5.73 -15.49
N GLN A 282 -4.22 -5.86 -16.76
CA GLN A 282 -3.82 -7.15 -17.35
C GLN A 282 -2.64 -7.80 -16.61
N LEU A 283 -1.65 -7.00 -16.17
CA LEU A 283 -0.49 -7.50 -15.44
C LEU A 283 -0.87 -7.95 -14.01
N LEU A 284 -1.81 -7.25 -13.38
CA LEU A 284 -2.42 -7.61 -12.09
C LEU A 284 -3.27 -8.88 -12.21
N ASP A 285 -4.05 -9.02 -13.27
CA ASP A 285 -4.84 -10.23 -13.54
C ASP A 285 -3.93 -11.44 -13.76
N ALA A 286 -2.88 -11.29 -14.57
CA ALA A 286 -1.89 -12.35 -14.77
C ALA A 286 -1.15 -12.74 -13.48
N MET A 287 -0.87 -11.77 -12.60
CA MET A 287 -0.27 -12.04 -11.29
C MET A 287 -1.26 -12.73 -10.34
N SER A 288 -2.52 -12.30 -10.35
CA SER A 288 -3.59 -12.89 -9.54
C SER A 288 -3.87 -14.33 -9.97
N GLU A 289 -3.91 -14.61 -11.27
CA GLU A 289 -4.11 -15.96 -11.81
C GLU A 289 -2.97 -16.90 -11.42
N LYS A 290 -1.71 -16.42 -11.43
CA LYS A 290 -0.56 -17.18 -10.91
C LYS A 290 -0.68 -17.48 -9.43
N LEU A 291 -1.03 -16.46 -8.62
CA LEU A 291 -1.21 -16.64 -7.17
C LEU A 291 -2.36 -17.60 -6.84
N VAL A 292 -3.45 -17.58 -7.63
CA VAL A 292 -4.55 -18.53 -7.50
C VAL A 292 -4.08 -19.95 -7.82
N LYS A 293 -3.37 -20.15 -8.93
CA LYS A 293 -2.81 -21.46 -9.30
C LYS A 293 -1.84 -21.99 -8.22
N ASP A 294 -0.96 -21.15 -7.70
CA ASP A 294 -0.05 -21.52 -6.61
C ASP A 294 -0.81 -21.88 -5.32
N ALA A 295 -1.87 -21.14 -5.00
CA ALA A 295 -2.73 -21.42 -3.86
C ALA A 295 -3.52 -22.72 -4.02
N GLU A 296 -4.04 -23.01 -5.21
CA GLU A 296 -4.72 -24.27 -5.53
C GLU A 296 -3.77 -25.47 -5.40
N LEU A 297 -2.54 -25.34 -5.89
CA LEU A 297 -1.51 -26.38 -5.81
C LEU A 297 -1.10 -26.64 -4.36
N MET A 298 -0.86 -25.58 -3.57
CA MET A 298 -0.62 -25.70 -2.12
C MET A 298 -1.80 -26.36 -1.39
N ASN A 299 -3.04 -26.03 -1.76
CA ASN A 299 -4.22 -26.60 -1.12
C ASN A 299 -4.36 -28.10 -1.46
N GLN A 300 -4.07 -28.51 -2.70
CA GLN A 300 -4.02 -29.92 -3.08
C GLN A 300 -2.96 -30.69 -2.27
N GLU A 301 -1.75 -30.14 -2.13
CA GLU A 301 -0.70 -30.76 -1.29
C GLU A 301 -1.13 -30.89 0.18
N LEU A 302 -1.86 -29.89 0.70
CA LEU A 302 -2.39 -29.91 2.06
C LEU A 302 -3.44 -31.01 2.24
N ILE A 303 -4.36 -31.14 1.29
CA ILE A 303 -5.38 -32.21 1.27
C ILE A 303 -4.74 -33.59 1.24
N GLU A 304 -3.69 -33.80 0.43
CA GLU A 304 -2.96 -35.07 0.42
C GLU A 304 -2.25 -35.36 1.74
N ARG A 305 -1.64 -34.34 2.36
CA ARG A 305 -1.03 -34.46 3.70
C ARG A 305 -2.06 -34.76 4.78
N GLU A 306 -3.24 -34.16 4.73
CA GLU A 306 -4.34 -34.45 5.67
C GLU A 306 -4.85 -35.88 5.53
N LYS A 307 -5.01 -36.37 4.29
CA LYS A 307 -5.36 -37.79 4.03
C LYS A 307 -4.30 -38.75 4.60
N LEU A 308 -3.02 -38.43 4.40
CA LEU A 308 -1.91 -39.19 4.99
C LEU A 308 -1.97 -39.15 6.52
N GLY A 309 -2.20 -37.96 7.11
CA GLY A 309 -2.39 -37.78 8.55
C GLY A 309 -3.53 -38.63 9.11
N HIS A 310 -4.69 -38.65 8.45
CA HIS A 310 -5.82 -39.50 8.82
C HIS A 310 -5.47 -41.00 8.75
N SER A 311 -4.79 -41.45 7.69
CA SER A 311 -4.38 -42.85 7.55
C SER A 311 -3.39 -43.29 8.64
N LEU A 312 -2.51 -42.38 9.09
CA LEU A 312 -1.58 -42.64 10.19
C LEU A 312 -2.30 -42.68 11.54
N LEU A 313 -3.27 -41.79 11.75
CA LEU A 313 -4.12 -41.78 12.95
C LEU A 313 -4.92 -43.07 13.09
N GLU A 314 -5.53 -43.54 12.00
CA GLU A 314 -6.28 -44.81 11.98
C GLU A 314 -5.38 -46.01 12.29
N ARG A 315 -4.15 -46.03 11.76
CA ARG A 315 -3.16 -47.06 12.10
C ARG A 315 -2.70 -47.00 13.55
N LEU A 316 -2.52 -45.80 14.12
CA LEU A 316 -2.19 -45.64 15.55
C LEU A 316 -3.34 -46.07 16.45
N GLN A 317 -4.59 -45.81 16.04
CA GLN A 317 -5.78 -46.25 16.76
C GLN A 317 -5.86 -47.78 16.81
N LEU A 318 -5.68 -48.45 15.65
CA LEU A 318 -5.59 -49.91 15.56
C LEU A 318 -4.45 -50.48 16.40
N ALA A 319 -3.27 -49.84 16.38
CA ALA A 319 -2.14 -50.27 17.20
C ALA A 319 -2.44 -50.15 18.70
N LYS A 320 -3.12 -49.07 19.12
CA LYS A 320 -3.58 -48.87 20.50
C LYS A 320 -4.58 -49.95 20.93
N GLU A 321 -5.58 -50.23 20.10
CA GLU A 321 -6.58 -51.28 20.35
C GLU A 321 -5.92 -52.66 20.49
N ASN A 322 -4.94 -52.96 19.64
CA ASN A 322 -4.17 -54.21 19.72
C ASN A 322 -3.35 -54.31 21.02
N VAL A 323 -2.72 -53.23 21.47
CA VAL A 323 -1.97 -53.20 22.73
C VAL A 323 -2.91 -53.35 23.93
N GLU A 324 -4.08 -52.72 23.92
CA GLU A 324 -5.10 -52.88 24.97
C GLU A 324 -5.66 -54.32 24.99
N GLY A 325 -5.85 -54.94 23.81
CA GLY A 325 -6.21 -56.35 23.68
C GLY A 325 -5.14 -57.31 24.21
N LEU A 326 -3.86 -57.00 23.99
CA LEU A 326 -2.75 -57.76 24.58
C LEU A 326 -2.69 -57.59 26.10
N LYS A 327 -2.88 -56.37 26.60
CA LYS A 327 -2.94 -56.08 28.04
C LYS A 327 -4.02 -56.88 28.75
N THR A 328 -5.25 -56.86 28.22
CA THR A 328 -6.37 -57.65 28.78
C THR A 328 -6.10 -59.16 28.71
N SER A 329 -5.46 -59.64 27.65
CA SER A 329 -5.03 -61.05 27.55
C SER A 329 -4.00 -61.43 28.63
N VAL A 330 -3.03 -60.55 28.89
CA VAL A 330 -2.01 -60.73 29.94
C VAL A 330 -2.63 -60.70 31.32
N GLU A 331 -3.51 -59.74 31.61
CA GLU A 331 -4.26 -59.64 32.88
C GLU A 331 -5.07 -60.91 33.17
N ASN A 332 -5.76 -61.44 32.16
CA ASN A 332 -6.51 -62.69 32.30
C ASN A 332 -5.60 -63.89 32.62
N ARG A 333 -4.42 -63.98 32.00
CA ARG A 333 -3.43 -65.04 32.31
C ARG A 333 -2.88 -64.92 33.73
N PHE A 334 -2.66 -63.70 34.22
CA PHE A 334 -2.27 -63.48 35.61
C PHE A 334 -3.37 -63.90 36.57
N TYR A 335 -4.64 -63.56 36.30
CA TYR A 335 -5.77 -64.00 37.12
C TYR A 335 -5.90 -65.52 37.17
N GLU A 336 -5.76 -66.21 36.03
CA GLU A 336 -5.77 -67.67 35.97
C GLU A 336 -4.60 -68.30 36.75
N ALA A 337 -3.41 -67.71 36.69
CA ALA A 337 -2.25 -68.18 37.45
C ALA A 337 -2.47 -68.01 38.95
N ASP A 338 -3.04 -66.88 39.36
CA ASP A 338 -3.34 -66.56 40.76
C ASP A 338 -4.43 -67.49 41.33
N GLU A 339 -5.45 -67.81 40.54
CA GLU A 339 -6.48 -68.79 40.92
C GLU A 339 -5.91 -70.21 41.05
N LYS A 340 -4.98 -70.60 40.15
CA LYS A 340 -4.25 -71.87 40.26
C LYS A 340 -3.38 -71.90 41.52
N MET A 341 -2.71 -70.80 41.87
CA MET A 341 -1.95 -70.69 43.12
C MET A 341 -2.85 -70.82 44.36
N ARG A 342 -4.03 -70.18 44.40
CA ARG A 342 -5.01 -70.38 45.50
C ARG A 342 -5.51 -71.82 45.62
N LYS A 343 -5.75 -72.49 44.48
CA LYS A 343 -6.12 -73.92 44.47
C LYS A 343 -5.00 -74.82 45.00
N LEU A 344 -3.74 -74.48 44.75
CA LEU A 344 -2.59 -75.19 45.33
C LEU A 344 -2.43 -74.89 46.83
N ALA A 345 -2.62 -73.63 47.24
CA ALA A 345 -2.55 -73.23 48.64
C ALA A 345 -3.61 -73.93 49.50
N SER A 346 -4.87 -73.93 49.07
CA SER A 346 -5.97 -74.64 49.77
C SER A 346 -5.77 -76.16 49.82
N ARG A 347 -5.11 -76.73 48.81
CA ARG A 347 -4.75 -78.15 48.77
C ARG A 347 -3.59 -78.46 49.72
N SER A 348 -2.62 -77.56 49.88
CA SER A 348 -1.56 -77.66 50.89
C SER A 348 -2.11 -77.53 52.32
N GLU A 349 -3.06 -76.63 52.55
CA GLU A 349 -3.71 -76.42 53.85
C GLU A 349 -4.59 -77.62 54.26
N LYS A 350 -5.14 -78.36 53.29
CA LYS A 350 -5.85 -79.62 53.54
C LYS A 350 -4.89 -80.74 53.95
N VAL A 351 -3.70 -80.80 53.32
CA VAL A 351 -2.62 -81.72 53.71
C VAL A 351 -2.08 -81.40 55.10
N PHE A 352 -2.03 -80.13 55.50
CA PHE A 352 -1.65 -79.73 56.86
C PHE A 352 -2.69 -80.15 57.92
N ARG A 353 -3.99 -80.04 57.64
CA ARG A 353 -5.05 -80.52 58.56
C ARG A 353 -5.08 -82.05 58.71
N ASP A 354 -4.80 -82.78 57.64
CA ASP A 354 -4.65 -84.24 57.70
C ASP A 354 -3.40 -84.66 58.48
N ALA A 355 -2.34 -83.84 58.50
CA ALA A 355 -1.13 -84.04 59.30
C ALA A 355 -1.34 -83.71 60.79
N GLU A 356 -2.21 -82.75 61.14
CA GLU A 356 -2.57 -82.44 62.53
C GLU A 356 -3.39 -83.56 63.20
N LEU A 357 -4.30 -84.22 62.46
CA LEU A 357 -5.03 -85.40 62.96
C LEU A 357 -4.13 -86.62 63.17
N MET A 358 -3.03 -86.73 62.40
CA MET A 358 -2.00 -87.76 62.61
C MET A 358 -1.09 -87.47 63.82
N ASN A 359 -1.09 -86.23 64.32
CA ASN A 359 -0.28 -85.79 65.46
C ASN A 359 -0.95 -86.11 66.82
N GLU A 360 -2.28 -86.20 66.88
CA GLU A 360 -3.00 -86.64 68.08
C GLU A 360 -2.84 -88.16 68.34
N GLU A 361 -2.64 -88.98 67.30
CA GLU A 361 -2.30 -90.41 67.45
C GLU A 361 -0.83 -90.67 67.83
N LEU A 362 0.05 -89.68 67.70
CA LEU A 362 1.50 -89.79 67.97
C LEU A 362 1.85 -89.65 69.46
N ILE A 363 0.98 -89.04 70.27
CA ILE A 363 1.16 -88.84 71.72
C ILE A 363 1.12 -90.20 72.48
N GLU A 364 0.38 -91.19 71.98
CA GLU A 364 0.35 -92.55 72.53
C GLU A 364 1.61 -93.38 72.16
N ARG A 365 2.29 -93.06 71.05
CA ARG A 365 3.51 -93.77 70.59
C ARG A 365 4.81 -93.23 71.23
N GLU A 366 4.77 -92.08 71.87
CA GLU A 366 5.92 -91.41 72.49
C GLU A 366 6.59 -92.24 73.62
N LYS A 367 5.87 -93.18 74.24
CA LYS A 367 6.43 -94.13 75.24
C LYS A 367 7.42 -95.15 74.65
N LEU A 368 7.38 -95.41 73.33
CA LEU A 368 8.34 -96.28 72.62
C LEU A 368 9.60 -95.51 72.16
N GLY A 369 9.63 -94.19 72.29
CA GLY A 369 10.68 -93.29 71.80
C GLY A 369 12.06 -93.42 72.45
N ARG A 370 12.20 -94.12 73.59
CA ARG A 370 13.53 -94.37 74.19
C ARG A 370 14.45 -95.27 73.34
N GLN A 371 13.93 -95.94 72.31
CA GLN A 371 14.73 -96.74 71.37
C GLN A 371 15.16 -96.01 70.08
N LEU A 372 14.78 -94.73 69.88
CA LEU A 372 15.12 -93.96 68.67
C LEU A 372 16.15 -92.84 68.91
N LEU A 373 16.97 -92.96 69.95
CA LEU A 373 18.15 -92.10 70.16
C LEU A 373 19.24 -92.31 69.08
N GLU A 374 19.12 -93.35 68.26
CA GLU A 374 20.00 -93.64 67.11
C GLU A 374 19.53 -92.95 65.81
N ARG A 375 18.33 -92.37 65.78
CA ARG A 375 17.81 -91.58 64.64
C ARG A 375 18.09 -90.07 64.73
N LEU A 376 18.61 -89.60 65.86
CA LEU A 376 18.92 -88.17 66.10
C LEU A 376 19.97 -87.58 65.16
N CYS A 377 20.75 -88.41 64.44
CA CYS A 377 21.71 -87.92 63.46
C CYS A 377 21.06 -87.41 62.16
N SER A 378 19.87 -87.87 61.75
CA SER A 378 19.26 -87.42 60.47
C SER A 378 18.36 -86.18 60.58
N VAL A 379 18.05 -85.73 61.81
CA VAL A 379 17.28 -84.49 62.05
C VAL A 379 18.17 -83.25 61.97
N LYS A 380 19.47 -83.39 62.28
CA LYS A 380 20.48 -82.33 62.12
C LYS A 380 20.60 -81.87 60.66
N ASP A 381 20.63 -82.81 59.72
CA ASP A 381 20.76 -82.54 58.29
C ASP A 381 19.51 -81.85 57.70
N SER A 382 18.33 -82.10 58.30
CA SER A 382 17.07 -81.46 57.87
C SER A 382 16.93 -80.01 58.35
N VAL A 383 17.51 -79.68 59.52
CA VAL A 383 17.56 -78.30 60.04
C VAL A 383 18.58 -77.46 59.29
N GLU A 384 19.71 -78.05 58.85
CA GLU A 384 20.68 -77.39 57.98
C GLU A 384 20.11 -77.10 56.57
N GLY A 385 19.29 -78.02 56.02
CA GLY A 385 18.58 -77.79 54.74
C GLY A 385 17.53 -76.67 54.78
N LEU A 386 16.80 -76.53 55.89
CA LEU A 386 15.84 -75.41 56.06
C LEU A 386 16.54 -74.06 56.31
N LYS A 387 17.74 -74.08 56.92
CA LYS A 387 18.58 -72.89 57.07
C LYS A 387 19.13 -72.41 55.72
N ALA A 388 19.60 -73.34 54.88
CA ALA A 388 20.05 -73.02 53.52
C ALA A 388 18.91 -72.48 52.62
N ALA A 389 17.69 -73.03 52.73
CA ALA A 389 16.53 -72.52 51.99
C ALA A 389 16.07 -71.13 52.46
N ALA A 390 16.21 -70.82 53.76
CA ALA A 390 15.95 -69.49 54.30
C ALA A 390 17.02 -68.47 53.86
N ASP A 391 18.30 -68.86 53.86
CA ASP A 391 19.42 -68.04 53.38
C ASP A 391 19.29 -67.73 51.87
N GLN A 392 18.84 -68.70 51.06
CA GLN A 392 18.57 -68.50 49.62
C GLN A 392 17.44 -67.49 49.37
N ARG A 393 16.36 -67.54 50.18
CA ARG A 393 15.28 -66.54 50.10
C ARG A 393 15.72 -65.16 50.59
N PHE A 394 16.63 -65.09 51.55
CA PHE A 394 17.20 -63.82 52.02
C PHE A 394 18.04 -63.13 50.93
N ILE A 395 18.81 -63.91 50.15
CA ILE A 395 19.55 -63.41 48.98
C ILE A 395 18.59 -62.91 47.90
N GLU A 396 17.49 -63.62 47.63
CA GLU A 396 16.49 -63.22 46.64
C GLU A 396 15.74 -61.93 47.03
N VAL A 397 15.42 -61.75 48.33
CA VAL A 397 14.86 -60.50 48.85
C VAL A 397 15.87 -59.37 48.77
N SER A 398 17.15 -59.63 49.08
CA SER A 398 18.22 -58.62 48.97
C SER A 398 18.44 -58.15 47.53
N LEU A 399 18.33 -59.05 46.54
CA LEU A 399 18.38 -58.67 45.12
C LEU A 399 17.18 -57.83 44.70
N LYS A 400 15.98 -58.16 45.16
CA LYS A 400 14.76 -57.36 44.92
C LYS A 400 14.81 -56.00 45.61
N GLU A 401 15.46 -55.87 46.76
CA GLU A 401 15.75 -54.58 47.40
C GLU A 401 16.70 -53.73 46.54
N THR A 402 17.74 -54.32 45.94
CA THR A 402 18.64 -53.57 45.03
C THR A 402 17.97 -53.14 43.73
N ASP A 403 17.01 -53.92 43.21
CA ASP A 403 16.21 -53.53 42.05
C ASP A 403 15.25 -52.37 42.39
N LEU A 404 14.67 -52.38 43.61
CA LEU A 404 13.85 -51.29 44.11
C LEU A 404 14.65 -49.99 44.30
N ASP A 405 15.87 -50.07 44.85
CA ASP A 405 16.78 -48.91 44.98
C ASP A 405 17.14 -48.34 43.61
N SER A 406 17.35 -49.21 42.61
CA SER A 406 17.64 -48.79 41.24
C SER A 406 16.46 -48.06 40.58
N LEU A 407 15.24 -48.54 40.79
CA LEU A 407 14.01 -47.87 40.35
C LEU A 407 13.79 -46.54 41.08
N GLN A 408 14.04 -46.49 42.40
CA GLN A 408 13.91 -45.27 43.18
C GLN A 408 14.86 -44.18 42.66
N ASN A 409 16.13 -44.52 42.41
CA ASN A 409 17.10 -43.59 41.81
C ASN A 409 16.71 -43.14 40.40
N TRP A 410 16.12 -44.02 39.58
CA TRP A 410 15.64 -43.66 38.25
C TRP A 410 14.45 -42.69 38.32
N VAL A 411 13.50 -42.92 39.23
CA VAL A 411 12.36 -42.02 39.46
C VAL A 411 12.86 -40.66 39.94
N GLU A 412 13.78 -40.61 40.89
CA GLU A 412 14.36 -39.35 41.41
C GLU A 412 15.03 -38.54 40.29
N LYS A 413 15.84 -39.20 39.45
CA LYS A 413 16.44 -38.56 38.27
C LYS A 413 15.41 -38.04 37.27
N LYS A 414 14.29 -38.75 37.10
CA LYS A 414 13.18 -38.31 36.21
C LYS A 414 12.39 -37.15 36.82
N MET A 415 12.23 -37.10 38.14
CA MET A 415 11.66 -35.93 38.82
C MET A 415 12.55 -34.70 38.65
N ASP A 416 13.87 -34.83 38.83
CA ASP A 416 14.82 -33.74 38.60
C ASP A 416 14.77 -33.23 37.15
N GLU A 417 14.67 -34.13 36.18
CA GLU A 417 14.53 -33.79 34.75
C GLU A 417 13.20 -33.05 34.48
N ALA A 418 12.12 -33.45 35.15
CA ALA A 418 10.82 -32.77 35.06
C ALA A 418 10.86 -31.38 35.70
N ASP A 419 11.49 -31.24 36.87
CA ASP A 419 11.67 -29.95 37.57
C ASP A 419 12.58 -28.99 36.79
N PHE A 420 13.57 -29.51 36.07
CA PHE A 420 14.37 -28.71 35.15
C PHE A 420 13.53 -28.20 33.96
N LYS A 421 12.78 -29.08 33.30
CA LYS A 421 11.89 -28.70 32.19
C LYS A 421 10.80 -27.72 32.63
N LYS A 422 10.26 -27.88 33.85
CA LYS A 422 9.30 -26.95 34.44
C LYS A 422 9.89 -25.54 34.59
N ARG A 423 11.12 -25.42 35.12
CA ARG A 423 11.82 -24.13 35.22
C ARG A 423 12.10 -23.50 33.86
N GLU A 424 12.40 -24.30 32.84
CA GLU A 424 12.59 -23.80 31.46
C GLU A 424 11.28 -23.24 30.88
N VAL A 425 10.14 -23.89 31.13
CA VAL A 425 8.81 -23.38 30.74
C VAL A 425 8.47 -22.09 31.47
N GLU A 426 8.67 -22.03 32.80
CA GLU A 426 8.43 -20.81 33.60
C GLU A 426 9.28 -19.61 33.12
N GLU A 427 10.53 -19.85 32.68
CA GLU A 427 11.37 -18.83 32.06
C GLU A 427 10.81 -18.36 30.71
N GLN A 428 10.33 -19.27 29.86
CA GLN A 428 9.70 -18.91 28.58
C GLN A 428 8.41 -18.12 28.79
N GLU A 429 7.57 -18.50 29.75
CA GLU A 429 6.36 -17.77 30.12
C GLU A 429 6.70 -16.35 30.57
N ARG A 430 7.75 -16.17 31.39
CA ARG A 430 8.19 -14.84 31.81
C ARG A 430 8.62 -13.96 30.63
N ARG A 431 9.34 -14.54 29.66
CA ARG A 431 9.77 -13.83 28.43
C ARG A 431 8.60 -13.48 27.53
N ILE A 432 7.58 -14.33 27.46
CA ILE A 432 6.34 -14.05 26.74
C ILE A 432 5.60 -12.90 27.41
N ALA A 433 5.41 -12.94 28.73
CA ALA A 433 4.76 -11.88 29.49
C ALA A 433 5.47 -10.51 29.33
N GLU A 434 6.81 -10.49 29.32
CA GLU A 434 7.58 -9.26 29.06
C GLU A 434 7.37 -8.73 27.63
N LYS A 435 7.31 -9.62 26.62
CA LYS A 435 7.02 -9.24 25.23
C LYS A 435 5.60 -8.73 25.07
N GLU A 436 4.61 -9.37 25.71
CA GLU A 436 3.21 -8.92 25.73
C GLU A 436 3.10 -7.53 26.37
N GLY A 437 3.76 -7.30 27.51
CA GLY A 437 3.80 -5.98 28.14
C GLY A 437 4.39 -4.89 27.23
N ARG A 438 5.46 -5.20 26.48
CA ARG A 438 6.03 -4.28 25.47
C ARG A 438 5.08 -4.00 24.30
N LEU A 439 4.32 -5.00 23.85
CA LEU A 439 3.33 -4.83 22.79
C LEU A 439 2.18 -3.94 23.24
N ILE A 440 1.64 -4.17 24.45
CA ILE A 440 0.58 -3.33 25.04
C ILE A 440 1.05 -1.88 25.17
N ALA A 441 2.30 -1.65 25.60
CA ALA A 441 2.86 -0.30 25.69
C ALA A 441 2.96 0.38 24.31
N LYS A 442 3.40 -0.37 23.28
CA LYS A 442 3.47 0.14 21.90
C LYS A 442 2.09 0.40 21.28
N GLU A 443 1.11 -0.44 21.58
CA GLU A 443 -0.28 -0.27 21.14
C GLU A 443 -0.86 1.03 21.69
N LYS A 444 -0.68 1.28 23.00
CA LYS A 444 -1.09 2.54 23.63
C LYS A 444 -0.38 3.76 23.04
N GLU A 445 0.92 3.67 22.78
CA GLU A 445 1.68 4.75 22.12
C GLU A 445 1.17 5.03 20.69
N LEU A 446 0.77 3.99 19.95
CA LEU A 446 0.15 4.13 18.64
C LEU A 446 -1.24 4.78 18.74
N GLU A 447 -2.07 4.37 19.69
CA GLU A 447 -3.38 4.98 19.94
C GLU A 447 -3.26 6.48 20.27
N ASP A 448 -2.34 6.87 21.14
CA ASP A 448 -2.08 8.27 21.48
C ASP A 448 -1.62 9.07 20.25
N ARG A 449 -0.74 8.49 19.41
CA ARG A 449 -0.35 9.10 18.12
C ARG A 449 -1.52 9.26 17.16
N HIS A 450 -2.39 8.25 17.07
CA HIS A 450 -3.58 8.29 16.23
C HIS A 450 -4.54 9.40 16.69
N LYS A 451 -4.73 9.55 18.00
CA LYS A 451 -5.55 10.61 18.59
C LYS A 451 -5.04 12.01 18.24
N VAL A 452 -3.74 12.28 18.44
CA VAL A 452 -3.12 13.57 18.08
C VAL A 452 -3.25 13.85 16.58
N ARG A 453 -3.15 12.81 15.73
CA ARG A 453 -3.30 12.97 14.27
C ARG A 453 -4.73 13.30 13.87
N LEU A 454 -5.72 12.69 14.53
CA LEU A 454 -7.15 13.01 14.35
C LEU A 454 -7.46 14.45 14.76
N GLU A 455 -6.96 14.91 15.90
CA GLU A 455 -7.12 16.30 16.35
C GLU A 455 -6.52 17.30 15.35
N LYS A 456 -5.35 16.97 14.77
CA LYS A 456 -4.74 17.79 13.70
C LYS A 456 -5.58 17.81 12.42
N LEU A 457 -6.12 16.67 12.00
CA LEU A 457 -6.97 16.60 10.82
C LEU A 457 -8.27 17.40 11.01
N ASP A 458 -8.89 17.30 12.19
CA ASP A 458 -10.10 18.06 12.53
C ASP A 458 -9.82 19.58 12.53
N SER A 459 -8.70 20.02 13.09
CA SER A 459 -8.29 21.43 13.02
C SER A 459 -8.09 21.92 11.58
N ARG A 460 -7.53 21.08 10.70
CA ARG A 460 -7.28 21.41 9.29
C ARG A 460 -8.58 21.44 8.47
N GLU A 461 -9.50 20.52 8.75
CA GLU A 461 -10.84 20.50 8.16
C GLU A 461 -11.63 21.76 8.55
N ASN A 462 -11.56 22.17 9.82
CA ASN A 462 -12.20 23.38 10.30
C ASN A 462 -11.62 24.64 9.64
N SER A 463 -10.29 24.73 9.49
CA SER A 463 -9.67 25.82 8.71
C SER A 463 -10.09 25.82 7.23
N LEU A 464 -10.21 24.66 6.59
CA LEU A 464 -10.68 24.54 5.21
C LEU A 464 -12.14 24.97 5.06
N LYS A 465 -13.02 24.58 6.00
CA LYS A 465 -14.43 25.02 6.04
C LYS A 465 -14.53 26.54 6.17
N GLU A 466 -13.70 27.14 7.01
CA GLU A 466 -13.67 28.59 7.21
C GLU A 466 -13.12 29.34 5.99
N PHE A 467 -12.04 28.83 5.38
CA PHE A 467 -11.50 29.34 4.12
C PHE A 467 -12.56 29.31 3.00
N THR A 468 -13.22 28.17 2.82
CA THR A 468 -14.29 27.99 1.81
C THR A 468 -15.44 28.97 2.05
N ARG A 469 -15.88 29.12 3.30
CA ARG A 469 -16.93 30.08 3.68
C ARG A 469 -16.53 31.52 3.38
N ASN A 470 -15.25 31.88 3.50
CA ASN A 470 -14.76 33.22 3.15
C ASN A 470 -14.71 33.43 1.64
N CYS A 471 -14.20 32.47 0.85
CA CYS A 471 -14.23 32.55 -0.61
C CYS A 471 -15.66 32.73 -1.16
N PHE A 472 -16.66 32.04 -0.59
CA PHE A 472 -18.05 32.23 -1.00
C PHE A 472 -18.61 33.62 -0.65
N LYS A 473 -18.17 34.25 0.45
CA LYS A 473 -18.57 35.62 0.78
C LYS A 473 -17.97 36.63 -0.20
N GLU A 474 -16.70 36.47 -0.54
CA GLU A 474 -15.99 37.31 -1.51
C GLU A 474 -16.62 37.18 -2.90
N HIS A 475 -16.83 35.95 -3.38
CA HIS A 475 -17.50 35.71 -4.66
C HIS A 475 -18.91 36.33 -4.69
N ARG A 476 -19.67 36.24 -3.58
CA ARG A 476 -20.99 36.88 -3.48
C ARG A 476 -20.90 38.41 -3.45
N ALA A 477 -19.81 39.00 -2.96
CA ALA A 477 -19.58 40.44 -2.98
C ALA A 477 -19.26 40.93 -4.40
N ILE A 478 -18.32 40.28 -5.08
CA ILE A 478 -17.96 40.55 -6.48
C ILE A 478 -19.19 40.40 -7.39
N LYS A 479 -20.00 39.34 -7.19
CA LYS A 479 -21.25 39.13 -7.93
C LYS A 479 -22.29 40.23 -7.71
N ARG A 480 -22.26 40.93 -6.57
CA ARG A 480 -23.14 42.09 -6.31
C ARG A 480 -22.60 43.34 -7.00
N GLU A 481 -21.30 43.59 -6.93
CA GLU A 481 -20.64 44.71 -7.62
C GLU A 481 -20.85 44.64 -9.15
N LEU A 482 -20.67 43.46 -9.74
CA LEU A 482 -20.88 43.25 -11.17
C LEU A 482 -22.34 43.50 -11.59
N ARG A 483 -23.32 43.17 -10.74
CA ARG A 483 -24.74 43.50 -11.00
C ARG A 483 -24.97 45.00 -10.97
N THR A 484 -24.40 45.71 -9.99
CA THR A 484 -24.56 47.16 -9.92
C THR A 484 -23.90 47.86 -11.10
N GLU A 485 -22.78 47.34 -11.60
CA GLU A 485 -22.12 47.86 -12.78
C GLU A 485 -22.94 47.58 -14.06
N LYS A 486 -23.54 46.38 -14.17
CA LYS A 486 -24.49 46.06 -15.24
C LYS A 486 -25.68 47.03 -15.26
N ASP A 487 -26.30 47.28 -14.12
CA ASP A 487 -27.45 48.18 -14.01
C ASP A 487 -27.09 49.63 -14.40
N LEU A 488 -25.86 50.06 -14.08
CA LEU A 488 -25.32 51.37 -14.49
C LEU A 488 -25.10 51.44 -16.00
N VAL A 489 -24.56 50.38 -16.61
CA VAL A 489 -24.37 50.30 -18.06
C VAL A 489 -25.71 50.30 -18.79
N GLU A 490 -26.69 49.52 -18.33
CA GLU A 490 -28.05 49.52 -18.89
C GLU A 490 -28.75 50.88 -18.76
N LYS A 491 -28.51 51.59 -17.65
CA LYS A 491 -29.02 52.97 -17.50
C LYS A 491 -28.38 53.92 -18.50
N ARG A 492 -27.05 53.86 -18.68
CA ARG A 492 -26.34 54.68 -19.68
C ARG A 492 -26.82 54.39 -21.11
N ALA A 493 -27.10 53.13 -21.44
CA ALA A 493 -27.65 52.75 -22.74
C ALA A 493 -29.02 53.41 -22.98
N ARG A 494 -29.94 53.34 -22.01
CA ARG A 494 -31.26 54.01 -22.10
C ARG A 494 -31.14 55.54 -22.22
N ASP A 495 -30.25 56.16 -21.45
CA ASP A 495 -30.03 57.61 -21.52
C ASP A 495 -29.51 58.04 -22.91
N LEU A 496 -28.70 57.20 -23.55
CA LEU A 496 -28.23 57.41 -24.93
C LEU A 496 -29.36 57.26 -25.95
N ASP A 497 -30.20 56.22 -25.84
CA ASP A 497 -31.37 56.02 -26.70
C ASP A 497 -32.33 57.23 -26.64
N GLU A 498 -32.61 57.74 -25.43
CA GLU A 498 -33.45 58.93 -25.25
C GLU A 498 -32.81 60.19 -25.86
N ARG A 499 -31.48 60.29 -25.84
CA ARG A 499 -30.75 61.41 -26.44
C ARG A 499 -30.78 61.31 -27.96
N GLU A 500 -30.68 60.11 -28.50
CA GLU A 500 -30.82 59.84 -29.93
C GLU A 500 -32.23 60.19 -30.42
N GLN A 501 -33.29 59.76 -29.72
CA GLN A 501 -34.68 60.13 -30.05
C GLN A 501 -34.91 61.65 -30.01
N ARG A 502 -34.32 62.35 -29.02
CA ARG A 502 -34.35 63.82 -28.98
C ARG A 502 -33.69 64.45 -30.20
N LEU A 503 -32.56 63.89 -30.66
CA LEU A 503 -31.89 64.36 -31.86
C LEU A 503 -32.74 64.16 -33.11
N TYR A 504 -33.40 63.00 -33.26
CA TYR A 504 -34.36 62.78 -34.34
C TYR A 504 -35.50 63.81 -34.34
N HIS A 505 -36.08 64.12 -33.17
CA HIS A 505 -37.12 65.13 -33.08
C HIS A 505 -36.61 66.54 -33.42
N THR A 506 -35.40 66.91 -32.96
CA THR A 506 -34.79 68.19 -33.34
C THR A 506 -34.47 68.28 -34.83
N LEU A 507 -34.11 67.16 -35.47
CA LEU A 507 -33.90 67.10 -36.92
C LEU A 507 -35.20 67.36 -37.68
N GLU A 508 -36.31 66.72 -37.30
CA GLU A 508 -37.63 66.98 -37.89
C GLU A 508 -38.07 68.44 -37.67
N GLU A 509 -37.89 68.98 -36.46
CA GLU A 509 -38.18 70.39 -36.18
C GLU A 509 -37.34 71.35 -37.04
N LEU A 510 -36.05 71.06 -37.21
CA LEU A 510 -35.15 71.86 -38.03
C LEU A 510 -35.54 71.77 -39.49
N GLU A 511 -35.96 70.62 -39.98
CA GLU A 511 -36.46 70.45 -41.35
C GLU A 511 -37.73 71.28 -41.59
N ILE A 512 -38.64 71.34 -40.62
CA ILE A 512 -39.85 72.19 -40.68
C ILE A 512 -39.49 73.68 -40.60
N LYS A 513 -38.59 74.06 -39.68
CA LYS A 513 -38.10 75.45 -39.53
C LYS A 513 -37.34 75.91 -40.75
N GLU A 514 -36.60 75.03 -41.41
CA GLU A 514 -35.92 75.28 -42.68
C GLU A 514 -36.93 75.53 -43.80
N LYS A 515 -37.97 74.70 -43.91
CA LYS A 515 -39.08 74.91 -44.87
C LYS A 515 -39.80 76.24 -44.59
N GLN A 516 -40.01 76.61 -43.32
CA GLN A 516 -40.56 77.92 -42.92
C GLN A 516 -39.62 79.09 -43.21
N MET A 517 -38.31 78.93 -42.97
CA MET A 517 -37.30 79.94 -43.31
C MET A 517 -37.24 80.14 -44.81
N ARG A 518 -37.29 79.08 -45.64
CA ARG A 518 -37.40 79.22 -47.11
C ARG A 518 -38.64 80.03 -47.52
N TYR A 519 -39.76 79.84 -46.85
CA TYR A 519 -40.99 80.62 -47.11
C TYR A 519 -40.88 82.08 -46.63
N SER A 520 -40.16 82.32 -45.53
CA SER A 520 -39.96 83.64 -44.92
C SER A 520 -38.86 84.46 -45.61
N PHE A 521 -37.83 83.79 -46.14
CA PHE A 521 -36.72 84.39 -46.90
C PHE A 521 -37.18 84.87 -48.28
N ASN A 522 -38.29 84.31 -48.80
CA ASN A 522 -38.98 84.86 -49.97
C ASN A 522 -39.63 86.23 -49.71
N VAL A 523 -39.74 86.70 -48.46
CA VAL A 523 -40.49 87.92 -48.09
C VAL A 523 -39.61 89.11 -47.69
N LEU A 524 -38.33 88.94 -47.33
CA LEU A 524 -37.57 89.99 -46.62
C LEU A 524 -36.10 90.18 -47.07
N GLU A 525 -35.85 90.63 -48.30
CA GLU A 525 -34.57 91.30 -48.58
C GLU A 525 -34.68 92.53 -49.48
N TYR A 526 -34.98 93.68 -48.83
CA TYR A 526 -34.48 95.00 -49.24
C TYR A 526 -33.49 95.51 -48.18
N LYS A 527 -32.22 95.58 -48.61
CA LYS A 527 -31.15 96.55 -48.26
C LYS A 527 -30.11 96.25 -47.16
N HIS A 528 -28.87 96.53 -47.60
CA HIS A 528 -27.59 96.85 -46.92
C HIS A 528 -26.66 95.66 -46.57
N HIS A 529 -25.53 95.40 -47.24
CA HIS A 529 -24.27 96.13 -47.59
C HIS A 529 -23.13 96.06 -46.54
N HIS A 530 -22.12 95.22 -46.87
CA HIS A 530 -20.65 95.39 -46.77
C HIS A 530 -19.93 95.42 -45.39
N PRO A 531 -18.57 95.27 -45.34
CA PRO A 531 -17.71 94.12 -45.68
C PRO A 531 -16.68 93.83 -44.52
N THR A 532 -15.77 92.84 -44.53
CA THR A 532 -14.41 92.86 -45.16
C THR A 532 -13.61 91.62 -44.67
N ASP A 533 -12.61 91.26 -45.47
CA ASP A 533 -11.75 90.06 -45.55
C ASP A 533 -10.81 89.72 -44.38
N VAL A 534 -10.24 88.49 -44.38
CA VAL A 534 -8.77 88.20 -44.51
C VAL A 534 -8.51 86.67 -44.58
N PHE A 535 -7.62 86.28 -45.51
CA PHE A 535 -7.05 84.96 -45.82
C PHE A 535 -6.16 84.34 -44.71
N ILE A 536 -5.98 83.01 -44.72
CA ILE A 536 -4.68 82.27 -44.63
C ILE A 536 -4.90 80.79 -45.03
N ALA A 537 -3.95 80.24 -45.80
CA ALA A 537 -3.88 78.85 -46.27
C ALA A 537 -3.21 77.88 -45.25
N PRO A 538 -3.40 76.54 -45.34
CA PRO A 538 -2.85 75.57 -44.38
C PRO A 538 -1.49 75.00 -44.78
N ILE A 539 -0.72 74.58 -43.78
CA ILE A 539 0.60 73.94 -43.84
C ILE A 539 0.46 72.42 -43.66
N GLU A 540 1.12 71.65 -44.52
CA GLU A 540 1.31 70.18 -44.41
C GLU A 540 2.42 69.83 -43.40
N ILE A 541 2.24 68.77 -42.62
CA ILE A 541 3.25 68.17 -41.72
C ILE A 541 3.31 66.66 -42.01
N GLU A 542 4.52 66.15 -42.29
CA GLU A 542 4.84 64.73 -42.41
C GLU A 542 4.93 64.02 -41.04
N PRO A 543 4.75 62.68 -40.95
CA PRO A 543 4.71 61.93 -39.68
C PRO A 543 6.10 61.44 -39.20
N ASP A 544 6.27 61.41 -37.88
CA ASP A 544 7.48 61.09 -37.08
C ASP A 544 7.55 59.60 -36.67
N GLU A 545 8.66 58.91 -36.93
CA GLU A 545 8.93 57.49 -36.61
C GLU A 545 9.20 57.20 -35.10
N SER A 546 8.84 58.10 -34.16
CA SER A 546 9.32 58.03 -32.75
C SER A 546 8.34 57.55 -31.66
N ALA A 547 7.16 57.02 -32.04
CA ALA A 547 6.11 56.70 -31.06
C ALA A 547 6.44 55.50 -30.16
N ASP A 548 7.01 54.43 -30.70
CA ASP A 548 7.21 53.15 -29.98
C ASP A 548 8.31 53.23 -28.91
N LEU A 549 9.42 53.92 -29.20
CA LEU A 549 10.51 54.17 -28.25
C LEU A 549 10.06 55.02 -27.05
N LYS A 550 9.24 56.05 -27.29
CA LYS A 550 8.66 56.89 -26.22
C LYS A 550 7.68 56.10 -25.36
N PHE A 551 7.01 55.10 -25.93
CA PHE A 551 6.09 54.24 -25.22
C PHE A 551 6.83 53.25 -24.31
N MET A 552 7.87 52.58 -24.80
CA MET A 552 8.67 51.60 -24.03
C MET A 552 9.38 52.22 -22.82
N VAL A 553 9.92 53.43 -22.93
CA VAL A 553 10.61 54.12 -21.82
C VAL A 553 9.69 54.41 -20.63
N ARG A 554 8.36 54.42 -20.84
CA ARG A 554 7.37 54.70 -19.77
C ARG A 554 6.80 53.44 -19.12
N MET A 555 7.16 52.25 -19.61
CA MET A 555 6.66 50.99 -19.08
C MET A 555 7.35 50.61 -17.76
N ASP A 556 6.62 49.89 -16.90
CA ASP A 556 7.22 49.16 -15.79
C ASP A 556 7.83 47.83 -16.26
N GLY A 557 8.62 47.18 -15.42
CA GLY A 557 9.38 45.98 -15.81
C GLY A 557 8.48 44.83 -16.27
N LYS A 558 7.30 44.67 -15.67
CA LYS A 558 6.33 43.62 -16.04
C LYS A 558 5.69 43.88 -17.39
N THR A 559 5.27 45.12 -17.63
CA THR A 559 4.67 45.53 -18.91
C THR A 559 5.70 45.44 -20.04
N LEU A 560 6.95 45.83 -19.76
CA LEU A 560 8.05 45.69 -20.71
C LEU A 560 8.28 44.20 -21.05
N GLN A 561 8.32 43.32 -20.06
CA GLN A 561 8.47 41.89 -20.31
C GLN A 561 7.33 41.31 -21.17
N MET A 562 6.08 41.66 -20.87
CA MET A 562 4.92 41.21 -21.64
C MET A 562 4.97 41.69 -23.08
N PHE A 563 5.25 42.99 -23.29
CA PHE A 563 5.38 43.60 -24.60
C PHE A 563 6.44 42.91 -25.46
N LEU A 564 7.56 42.52 -24.85
CA LEU A 564 8.66 41.85 -25.54
C LEU A 564 8.34 40.39 -25.87
N ASN A 565 7.56 39.69 -25.03
CA ASN A 565 7.11 38.33 -25.30
C ASN A 565 6.06 38.27 -26.42
N ASP A 566 5.20 39.29 -26.56
CA ASP A 566 4.20 39.37 -27.63
C ASP A 566 4.83 39.57 -29.02
N ARG A 567 6.13 39.91 -29.09
CA ARG A 567 6.90 40.17 -30.32
C ARG A 567 8.09 39.22 -30.49
N GLU A 568 7.89 37.94 -30.21
CA GLU A 568 8.93 36.90 -30.25
C GLU A 568 9.81 36.92 -31.53
N ASN A 569 9.19 37.11 -32.71
CA ASN A 569 9.90 37.10 -34.00
C ASN A 569 10.70 38.37 -34.30
N GLU A 570 10.41 39.48 -33.61
CA GLU A 570 11.07 40.78 -33.79
C GLU A 570 12.07 41.07 -32.66
N PHE A 571 12.01 40.31 -31.57
CA PHE A 571 12.77 40.57 -30.35
C PHE A 571 14.29 40.60 -30.57
N GLU A 572 14.79 39.74 -31.45
CA GLU A 572 16.22 39.66 -31.80
C GLU A 572 16.69 40.88 -32.60
N SER A 573 15.79 41.52 -33.38
CA SER A 573 16.05 42.78 -34.07
C SER A 573 15.88 44.03 -33.19
N MET A 574 15.13 43.93 -32.09
CA MET A 574 14.89 45.02 -31.13
C MET A 574 15.96 45.13 -30.04
N VAL A 575 17.00 44.29 -30.05
CA VAL A 575 18.06 44.27 -29.01
C VAL A 575 18.72 45.64 -28.81
N ASP A 576 18.99 46.37 -29.89
CA ASP A 576 19.58 47.71 -29.83
C ASP A 576 18.59 48.77 -29.30
N GLU A 577 17.30 48.61 -29.57
CA GLU A 577 16.25 49.48 -29.07
C GLU A 577 16.03 49.25 -27.57
N ILE A 578 16.02 48.00 -27.14
CA ILE A 578 15.95 47.62 -25.72
C ILE A 578 17.15 48.17 -24.95
N PHE A 579 18.35 48.10 -25.51
CA PHE A 579 19.54 48.71 -24.92
C PHE A 579 19.36 50.23 -24.74
N LYS A 580 18.82 50.93 -25.75
CA LYS A 580 18.50 52.37 -25.65
C LYS A 580 17.43 52.65 -24.60
N VAL A 581 16.37 51.84 -24.52
CA VAL A 581 15.30 51.97 -23.52
C VAL A 581 15.85 51.80 -22.10
N LEU A 582 16.67 50.77 -21.88
CA LEU A 582 17.33 50.56 -20.60
C LEU A 582 18.31 51.70 -20.27
N HIS A 583 19.04 52.24 -21.25
CA HIS A 583 19.93 53.38 -21.04
C HIS A 583 19.18 54.67 -20.67
N LEU A 584 17.99 54.88 -21.24
CA LEU A 584 17.13 56.03 -20.96
C LEU A 584 16.30 55.87 -19.67
N SER A 585 16.28 54.67 -19.07
CA SER A 585 15.59 54.41 -17.80
C SER A 585 16.29 55.11 -16.64
N SER A 586 15.48 55.64 -15.71
CA SER A 586 15.98 56.27 -14.48
C SER A 586 16.60 55.26 -13.49
N ASP A 587 16.21 53.99 -13.58
CA ASP A 587 16.79 52.90 -12.80
C ASP A 587 16.78 51.61 -13.63
N PRO A 588 17.81 51.41 -14.49
CA PRO A 588 17.87 50.27 -15.40
C PRO A 588 17.92 48.94 -14.65
N ALA A 589 18.62 48.91 -13.50
CA ALA A 589 18.73 47.71 -12.67
C ALA A 589 17.39 47.32 -12.04
N LYS A 590 16.63 48.30 -11.51
CA LYS A 590 15.29 48.03 -10.96
C LYS A 590 14.29 47.62 -12.05
N LEU A 591 14.32 48.29 -13.21
CA LEU A 591 13.44 47.97 -14.33
C LEU A 591 13.62 46.52 -14.82
N VAL A 592 14.87 46.08 -14.97
CA VAL A 592 15.19 44.70 -15.36
C VAL A 592 14.85 43.72 -14.25
N LEU A 593 15.10 44.06 -12.98
CA LEU A 593 14.75 43.20 -11.84
C LEU A 593 13.22 42.97 -11.75
N ASP A 594 12.42 44.01 -11.96
CA ASP A 594 10.95 43.91 -11.97
C ASP A 594 10.44 43.05 -13.13
N ALA A 595 11.13 43.06 -14.27
CA ALA A 595 10.85 42.19 -15.41
C ALA A 595 11.15 40.71 -15.13
N MET A 596 12.07 40.40 -14.20
CA MET A 596 12.42 39.01 -13.86
C MET A 596 11.30 38.27 -13.11
N ALA A 597 10.27 38.98 -12.64
CA ALA A 597 9.13 38.38 -11.96
C ALA A 597 8.40 37.31 -12.81
N GLY A 598 8.45 37.42 -14.15
CA GLY A 598 7.82 36.44 -15.04
C GLY A 598 8.71 35.24 -15.41
N PHE A 599 9.99 35.20 -15.01
CA PHE A 599 10.93 34.12 -15.41
C PHE A 599 10.44 32.71 -15.05
N TYR A 600 9.74 32.59 -13.91
CA TYR A 600 9.04 31.39 -13.50
C TYR A 600 7.52 31.64 -13.52
N PRO A 601 6.84 31.45 -14.67
CA PRO A 601 5.40 31.63 -14.74
C PRO A 601 4.66 30.59 -13.87
N PRO A 602 3.40 30.88 -13.44
CA PRO A 602 2.56 29.87 -12.81
C PRO A 602 2.42 28.66 -13.75
N ARG A 603 2.46 27.42 -13.22
CA ARG A 603 2.51 26.11 -13.92
C ARG A 603 1.31 25.78 -14.83
N LEU A 604 0.60 26.78 -15.34
CA LEU A 604 -0.60 26.71 -16.16
C LEU A 604 -0.36 27.32 -17.56
N ARG A 605 0.90 27.56 -17.97
CA ARG A 605 1.25 28.12 -19.28
C ARG A 605 1.87 27.06 -20.17
N GLU A 606 1.65 27.17 -21.49
CA GLU A 606 2.20 26.28 -22.52
C GLU A 606 3.74 26.30 -22.54
N GLU A 607 4.37 25.16 -22.88
CA GLU A 607 5.84 25.00 -22.85
C GLU A 607 6.56 26.03 -23.75
N ASP A 608 6.00 26.38 -24.90
CA ASP A 608 6.56 27.38 -25.82
C ASP A 608 6.52 28.81 -25.23
N VAL A 609 5.43 29.17 -24.57
CA VAL A 609 5.29 30.46 -23.87
C VAL A 609 6.31 30.55 -22.73
N GLU A 610 6.51 29.47 -21.98
CA GLU A 610 7.52 29.45 -20.92
C GLU A 610 8.95 29.58 -21.47
N TYR A 611 9.25 28.95 -22.62
CA TYR A 611 10.55 29.07 -23.29
C TYR A 611 10.85 30.52 -23.70
N ASN A 612 9.87 31.20 -24.28
CA ASN A 612 10.01 32.58 -24.77
C ASN A 612 10.19 33.58 -23.63
N VAL A 613 9.40 33.43 -22.56
CA VAL A 613 9.53 34.28 -21.37
C VAL A 613 10.92 34.17 -20.76
N ARG A 614 11.49 32.95 -20.66
CA ARG A 614 12.85 32.73 -20.14
C ARG A 614 13.90 33.34 -21.07
N ARG A 615 13.76 33.19 -22.39
CA ARG A 615 14.68 33.77 -23.39
C ARG A 615 14.71 35.31 -23.31
N THR A 616 13.56 35.96 -23.25
CA THR A 616 13.43 37.42 -23.10
C THR A 616 14.12 37.91 -21.83
N CYS A 617 13.92 37.21 -20.71
CA CYS A 617 14.56 37.57 -19.44
C CYS A 617 16.09 37.45 -19.49
N ILE A 618 16.61 36.36 -20.08
CA ILE A 618 18.06 36.16 -20.24
C ILE A 618 18.68 37.29 -21.06
N ILE A 619 18.02 37.72 -22.13
CA ILE A 619 18.48 38.83 -22.97
C ILE A 619 18.45 40.16 -22.22
N LEU A 620 17.38 40.46 -21.46
CA LEU A 620 17.31 41.66 -20.61
C LEU A 620 18.43 41.70 -19.56
N LEU A 621 18.70 40.57 -18.89
CA LEU A 621 19.83 40.43 -17.97
C LEU A 621 21.18 40.63 -18.69
N GLY A 622 21.31 40.10 -19.90
CA GLY A 622 22.49 40.30 -20.74
C GLY A 622 22.70 41.76 -21.15
N GLN A 623 21.63 42.50 -21.48
CA GLN A 623 21.72 43.94 -21.78
C GLN A 623 22.05 44.77 -20.53
N LEU A 624 21.52 44.41 -19.37
CA LEU A 624 21.89 45.04 -18.11
C LEU A 624 23.38 44.82 -17.78
N LEU A 625 23.87 43.60 -17.98
CA LEU A 625 25.28 43.25 -17.80
C LEU A 625 26.19 44.06 -18.73
N LYS A 626 25.78 44.27 -19.99
CA LYS A 626 26.49 45.14 -20.95
C LYS A 626 26.47 46.62 -20.54
N LEU A 627 25.34 47.12 -20.03
CA LEU A 627 25.20 48.50 -19.55
C LEU A 627 26.04 48.76 -18.29
N SER A 628 26.17 47.73 -17.43
CA SER A 628 26.89 47.77 -16.15
C SER A 628 26.55 49.02 -15.29
N PRO A 629 25.26 49.29 -15.02
CA PRO A 629 24.88 50.47 -14.22
C PRO A 629 25.27 50.30 -12.76
N THR A 630 25.39 51.41 -12.02
CA THR A 630 25.56 51.37 -10.56
C THR A 630 24.28 50.89 -9.89
N ILE A 631 24.31 49.72 -9.27
CA ILE A 631 23.15 49.10 -8.61
C ILE A 631 22.93 49.74 -7.24
N LYS A 632 21.71 50.23 -6.99
CA LYS A 632 21.35 50.80 -5.68
C LYS A 632 21.22 49.69 -4.62
N PRO A 633 21.56 49.96 -3.34
CA PRO A 633 21.54 48.93 -2.28
C PRO A 633 20.21 48.19 -2.14
N HIS A 634 19.07 48.88 -2.16
CA HIS A 634 17.76 48.24 -2.04
C HIS A 634 17.45 47.31 -3.23
N VAL A 635 17.85 47.68 -4.45
CA VAL A 635 17.70 46.84 -5.65
C VAL A 635 18.59 45.60 -5.55
N ARG A 636 19.79 45.75 -4.97
CA ARG A 636 20.69 44.61 -4.72
C ARG A 636 20.09 43.64 -3.69
N GLU A 637 19.48 44.14 -2.61
CA GLU A 637 18.78 43.30 -1.61
C GLU A 637 17.63 42.51 -2.24
N GLU A 638 16.78 43.15 -3.03
CA GLU A 638 15.70 42.49 -3.77
C GLU A 638 16.23 41.43 -4.76
N ALA A 639 17.35 41.72 -5.44
CA ALA A 639 17.98 40.78 -6.36
C ALA A 639 18.55 39.55 -5.62
N ILE A 640 19.04 39.71 -4.39
CA ILE A 640 19.48 38.60 -3.53
C ILE A 640 18.30 37.71 -3.14
N GLU A 641 17.17 38.30 -2.76
CA GLU A 641 15.95 37.55 -2.44
C GLU A 641 15.46 36.73 -3.65
N LEU A 642 15.43 37.38 -4.83
CA LEU A 642 15.05 36.73 -6.08
C LEU A 642 16.00 35.57 -6.44
N ALA A 643 17.31 35.81 -6.38
CA ALA A 643 18.32 34.78 -6.67
C ALA A 643 18.23 33.59 -5.70
N THR A 644 17.95 33.86 -4.42
CA THR A 644 17.73 32.80 -3.42
C THR A 644 16.49 31.97 -3.74
N SER A 645 15.40 32.63 -4.17
CA SER A 645 14.19 31.95 -4.64
C SER A 645 14.50 31.07 -5.86
N TRP A 646 15.17 31.58 -6.89
CA TRP A 646 15.52 30.83 -8.10
C TRP A 646 16.42 29.61 -7.81
N LYS A 647 17.41 29.76 -6.92
CA LYS A 647 18.25 28.65 -6.47
C LYS A 647 17.43 27.51 -5.85
N SER A 648 16.39 27.83 -5.07
CA SER A 648 15.51 26.82 -4.48
C SER A 648 14.67 26.08 -5.54
N GLN A 649 14.20 26.81 -6.56
CA GLN A 649 13.42 26.25 -7.67
C GLN A 649 14.28 25.32 -8.56
N LEU A 650 15.52 25.72 -8.85
CA LEU A 650 16.52 24.92 -9.57
C LEU A 650 16.86 23.60 -8.87
N LYS A 651 16.89 23.56 -7.53
CA LYS A 651 17.11 22.32 -6.75
C LYS A 651 15.90 21.39 -6.75
N ALA A 652 14.68 21.92 -6.94
CA ALA A 652 13.45 21.14 -6.93
C ALA A 652 13.10 20.47 -8.28
N ALA A 653 13.60 20.98 -9.41
CA ALA A 653 13.29 20.47 -10.75
C ALA A 653 14.13 19.23 -11.16
N PRO A 654 13.61 18.31 -12.03
CA PRO A 654 14.37 17.18 -12.58
C PRO A 654 15.57 17.61 -13.44
N GLN A 655 16.69 16.87 -13.39
CA GLN A 655 17.99 17.29 -13.93
C GLN A 655 18.08 17.49 -15.46
N ILE A 656 17.10 17.02 -16.24
CA ILE A 656 17.21 16.91 -17.71
C ILE A 656 16.76 18.21 -18.43
N ALA A 657 15.97 19.07 -17.78
CA ALA A 657 15.32 20.26 -18.36
C ALA A 657 15.98 21.62 -17.99
N LYS A 658 17.23 21.65 -17.51
CA LYS A 658 17.76 22.80 -16.74
C LYS A 658 18.63 23.84 -17.47
N SER A 659 18.84 23.75 -18.79
CA SER A 659 19.86 24.61 -19.42
C SER A 659 19.53 26.12 -19.38
N GLN A 660 18.31 26.53 -19.75
CA GLN A 660 17.93 27.95 -19.73
C GLN A 660 17.74 28.49 -18.31
N GLU A 661 17.24 27.68 -17.38
CA GLU A 661 17.09 28.10 -15.99
C GLU A 661 18.44 28.32 -15.31
N VAL A 662 19.41 27.44 -15.57
CA VAL A 662 20.79 27.60 -15.10
C VAL A 662 21.41 28.84 -15.73
N LEU A 663 21.25 29.05 -17.04
CA LEU A 663 21.76 30.23 -17.73
C LEU A 663 21.16 31.53 -17.19
N GLY A 664 19.83 31.59 -17.02
CA GLY A 664 19.14 32.75 -16.45
C GLY A 664 19.60 33.06 -15.03
N PHE A 665 19.77 32.03 -14.20
CA PHE A 665 20.32 32.19 -12.85
C PHE A 665 21.74 32.75 -12.86
N LEU A 666 22.64 32.24 -13.70
CA LEU A 666 24.01 32.74 -13.81
C LEU A 666 24.05 34.19 -14.36
N CYS A 667 23.20 34.52 -15.33
CA CYS A 667 23.04 35.88 -15.84
C CYS A 667 22.54 36.84 -14.75
N LEU A 668 21.62 36.42 -13.88
CA LEU A 668 21.14 37.21 -12.76
C LEU A 668 22.27 37.51 -11.77
N LEU A 669 23.04 36.49 -11.38
CA LEU A 669 24.17 36.66 -10.47
C LEU A 669 25.23 37.60 -11.04
N SER A 670 25.47 37.51 -12.36
CA SER A 670 26.47 38.31 -13.05
C SER A 670 26.01 39.76 -13.21
N ALA A 671 24.77 39.98 -13.66
CA ALA A 671 24.23 41.32 -13.91
C ALA A 671 24.08 42.15 -12.63
N PHE A 672 23.86 41.51 -11.48
CA PHE A 672 23.71 42.19 -10.18
C PHE A 672 24.97 42.10 -9.28
N ASP A 673 26.02 41.44 -9.75
CA ASP A 673 27.27 41.19 -9.01
C ASP A 673 27.01 40.54 -7.63
N LEU A 674 26.34 39.38 -7.68
CA LEU A 674 25.88 38.61 -6.52
C LEU A 674 26.66 37.31 -6.31
N ALA A 675 27.62 36.98 -7.16
CA ALA A 675 28.33 35.69 -7.12
C ALA A 675 28.96 35.39 -5.75
N SER A 676 29.49 36.41 -5.06
CA SER A 676 30.09 36.28 -3.73
C SER A 676 29.11 35.94 -2.60
N TYR A 677 27.80 36.07 -2.83
CA TYR A 677 26.76 35.75 -1.85
C TYR A 677 26.40 34.25 -1.83
N PHE A 678 26.86 33.50 -2.84
CA PHE A 678 26.52 32.08 -3.00
C PHE A 678 27.77 31.21 -2.83
N ASP A 679 27.54 30.00 -2.33
CA ASP A 679 28.57 28.99 -2.11
C ASP A 679 29.24 28.54 -3.43
N GLU A 680 30.56 28.47 -3.43
CA GLU A 680 31.39 28.21 -4.63
C GLU A 680 31.18 26.79 -5.18
N ASP A 681 30.92 25.80 -4.32
CA ASP A 681 30.64 24.42 -4.74
C ASP A 681 29.26 24.32 -5.40
N ASP A 682 28.26 25.00 -4.82
CA ASP A 682 26.92 25.12 -5.44
C ASP A 682 27.01 25.77 -6.83
N LEU A 683 27.76 26.87 -6.97
CA LEU A 683 27.94 27.56 -8.26
C LEU A 683 28.68 26.71 -9.29
N SER A 684 29.74 26.01 -8.86
CA SER A 684 30.50 25.09 -9.71
C SER A 684 29.62 23.93 -10.23
N SER A 685 28.72 23.43 -9.39
CA SER A 685 27.77 22.37 -9.79
C SER A 685 26.81 22.83 -10.90
N PHE A 686 26.37 24.09 -10.86
CA PHE A 686 25.49 24.66 -11.90
C PHE A 686 26.25 24.93 -13.20
N LEU A 687 27.50 25.40 -13.13
CA LEU A 687 28.35 25.62 -14.30
C LEU A 687 28.64 24.34 -15.08
N MET A 688 28.89 23.23 -14.38
CA MET A 688 29.09 21.91 -15.02
C MET A 688 27.85 21.41 -15.76
N VAL A 689 26.65 21.78 -15.32
CA VAL A 689 25.38 21.44 -15.98
C VAL A 689 25.14 22.33 -17.21
N GLY A 690 25.52 23.60 -17.18
CA GLY A 690 25.42 24.53 -18.32
C GLY A 690 26.36 24.18 -19.48
N GLN A 691 27.61 23.83 -19.17
CA GLN A 691 28.63 23.50 -20.19
C GLN A 691 28.33 22.21 -20.98
N HIS A 692 27.47 21.33 -20.46
CA HIS A 692 27.11 20.09 -21.15
C HIS A 692 26.13 20.28 -22.33
N LYS A 693 25.57 21.49 -22.53
CA LYS A 693 24.60 21.78 -23.61
C LYS A 693 24.94 23.00 -24.49
N GLU A 694 25.86 23.88 -24.10
CA GLU A 694 26.26 25.03 -24.93
C GLU A 694 27.28 24.71 -26.03
N ALA A 695 27.82 23.48 -26.09
CA ALA A 695 28.57 22.99 -27.25
C ALA A 695 27.69 22.77 -28.52
N LEU A 696 26.41 23.16 -28.49
CA LEU A 696 25.43 22.90 -29.55
C LEU A 696 24.61 24.12 -30.02
N VAL A 697 24.74 25.33 -29.44
CA VAL A 697 23.86 26.48 -29.81
C VAL A 697 24.55 27.85 -29.81
N LEU A 698 25.87 27.95 -29.95
CA LEU A 698 26.53 29.25 -30.23
C LEU A 698 27.55 29.10 -31.38
N GLU A 699 27.03 29.12 -32.60
CA GLU A 699 27.68 29.62 -33.82
C GLU A 699 26.89 30.81 -34.36
#